data_AF-A0A238K047-F1
#
_entry.id   AF-A0A238K047-F1
#
_cell.length_a   1.000
_cell.length_b   1.000
_cell.length_c   1.000
_cell.angle_alpha   90.00
_cell.angle_beta   90.00
_cell.angle_gamma   90.00
#
_symmetry.space_group_name_H-M   'P 1'
#
loop_
_entity.id
_entity.type
_entity.pdbx_description
1 polymer ?
#
loop_
_entity_poly.entity_id
_entity_poly.type
_entity_poly.pdbx_seq_one_letter_code
_entity_poly.pdbx_strand_id
1 'polypeptide(L)'
;MRNFVATTSLLAGLAASTPAFAQDVVGFDRGDFGNIVLNRKQSASAGDIEFELSVGDYNNESIRNYSEQSIFAKIGHSVGRLDILTDKGIFPCTAFIVDKKHILTNYHCVPGILNNERAGATRIDAVQFVAGYTQQGVEEGTRKFTVSPTPVEAYEDLDYALLEVLGDPSADYGMLKLAAAAPNDGDPYWVIGHPMGEAQRISREKCKANNPALSNNRLLHTCDTLPGNSGSPVIDASLQMVIGLHHAGSKRDSVNFAIPMADIIERSDILEAALSTLNDAPPSDPNPVPVDPPVDTTPTPVPDQDEAGALCDALYAEAKGYGECFAYRAYAEQCQGHKFAPFAQSFINHQCKSAEVIPPVEPTPIKPKPIEPTPVTYLRPWCSASHLTPTETAICADAYLAGLDERLEYAYNNQSGRSTSRQQATWRTSTRDACGRNAACIGSAVVDRITYLQSTVVTPPPAQTSPQVVNGNYRLSNSQCYIVTASRPSIPEAIAFANQWFSGRSGVRIFKSSNGYYGITVKTVSKSNADWQINNLKSQGAVPSDSYCSSGRLYVAEVLWQGGNAHVPTPTPAPSNRTMYVANNNDGGLNVRPGPGTNYPYFTEINVGTRLSVITTSGKWSNVILPSGQKGWVYSPLLTATQPYVRQCNARVVNLDPYSSRTRASGSGYLSMRAKPSSKGKKLSEVYLGDQVRVLAQRSGWARLECISGQCLSPYSGSAGQRGWSSTKYLSIRCN
;
A
#
# COMPACT_ATOMS: atom_id res chain seq x y z
N MET A 1 -17.96 -80.37 -14.20
CA MET A 1 -17.62 -79.67 -15.45
C MET A 1 -18.30 -78.31 -15.44
N ARG A 2 -17.57 -77.29 -15.91
CA ARG A 2 -17.92 -75.87 -15.95
C ARG A 2 -19.31 -75.60 -16.54
N ASN A 3 -20.01 -74.58 -16.04
CA ASN A 3 -20.50 -73.48 -16.87
C ASN A 3 -20.82 -72.24 -16.04
N PHE A 4 -20.18 -71.14 -16.43
CA PHE A 4 -20.37 -69.77 -15.95
C PHE A 4 -21.71 -69.22 -16.49
N VAL A 5 -22.51 -68.61 -15.62
CA VAL A 5 -23.50 -67.59 -16.01
C VAL A 5 -23.34 -66.44 -15.03
N ALA A 6 -22.83 -65.31 -15.52
CA ALA A 6 -22.70 -64.07 -14.79
C ALA A 6 -24.03 -63.31 -14.88
N THR A 7 -24.72 -63.14 -13.76
CA THR A 7 -25.86 -62.26 -13.62
C THR A 7 -25.39 -60.90 -13.09
N THR A 8 -25.43 -59.91 -13.98
CA THR A 8 -25.33 -58.48 -13.70
C THR A 8 -26.52 -58.04 -12.85
N SER A 9 -26.26 -57.47 -11.68
CA SER A 9 -27.25 -56.69 -10.92
C SER A 9 -26.72 -55.28 -10.73
N LEU A 10 -27.39 -54.35 -11.39
CA LEU A 10 -27.23 -52.90 -11.32
C LEU A 10 -27.35 -52.42 -9.87
N LEU A 11 -26.26 -51.95 -9.26
CA LEU A 11 -26.35 -51.00 -8.15
C LEU A 11 -26.46 -49.60 -8.77
N ALA A 12 -27.62 -48.98 -8.62
CA ALA A 12 -27.80 -47.55 -8.81
C ALA A 12 -26.99 -46.81 -7.74
N GLY A 13 -25.76 -46.46 -8.07
CA GLY A 13 -24.94 -45.56 -7.26
C GLY A 13 -25.55 -44.17 -7.31
N LEU A 14 -26.03 -43.70 -6.17
CA LEU A 14 -26.25 -42.28 -5.90
C LEU A 14 -24.99 -41.53 -6.30
N ALA A 15 -25.08 -40.72 -7.35
CA ALA A 15 -24.06 -39.74 -7.69
C ALA A 15 -24.02 -38.72 -6.53
N ALA A 16 -23.13 -38.97 -5.58
CA ALA A 16 -22.70 -37.96 -4.64
C ALA A 16 -22.00 -36.88 -5.48
N SER A 17 -22.68 -35.77 -5.70
CA SER A 17 -22.07 -34.52 -6.12
C SER A 17 -20.87 -34.28 -5.21
N THR A 18 -19.67 -34.32 -5.80
CA THR A 18 -18.43 -33.96 -5.10
C THR A 18 -18.58 -32.53 -4.56
N PRO A 19 -18.23 -32.27 -3.29
CA PRO A 19 -18.29 -30.91 -2.76
C PRO A 19 -17.35 -30.02 -3.58
N ALA A 20 -17.84 -28.83 -3.94
CA ALA A 20 -17.00 -27.77 -4.46
C ALA A 20 -15.83 -27.55 -3.49
N PHE A 21 -14.61 -27.51 -4.00
CA PHE A 21 -13.41 -27.24 -3.20
C PHE A 21 -13.57 -25.87 -2.53
N ALA A 22 -13.78 -25.85 -1.21
CA ALA A 22 -13.82 -24.62 -0.44
C ALA A 22 -12.42 -23.99 -0.44
N GLN A 23 -12.26 -22.88 -1.16
CA GLN A 23 -11.01 -22.14 -1.23
C GLN A 23 -10.64 -21.55 0.13
N ASP A 24 -9.34 -21.57 0.42
CA ASP A 24 -8.78 -21.00 1.63
C ASP A 24 -8.81 -19.47 1.59
N VAL A 25 -9.53 -18.88 2.54
CA VAL A 25 -9.71 -17.43 2.64
C VAL A 25 -8.89 -16.87 3.81
N VAL A 26 -8.14 -15.79 3.55
CA VAL A 26 -7.37 -15.11 4.60
C VAL A 26 -8.21 -13.95 5.14
N GLY A 27 -8.71 -14.09 6.37
CA GLY A 27 -9.51 -13.04 7.02
C GLY A 27 -8.67 -12.06 7.85
N PHE A 28 -8.96 -10.78 7.73
CA PHE A 28 -8.35 -9.67 8.49
C PHE A 28 -9.40 -8.95 9.35
N ASP A 29 -8.95 -8.19 10.33
CA ASP A 29 -9.87 -7.48 11.23
C ASP A 29 -10.67 -6.41 10.49
N ARG A 30 -11.96 -6.25 10.84
CA ARG A 30 -12.82 -5.23 10.22
C ARG A 30 -12.27 -3.81 10.41
N GLY A 31 -11.60 -3.56 11.53
CA GLY A 31 -11.00 -2.27 11.85
C GLY A 31 -9.79 -1.90 10.97
N ASP A 32 -9.26 -2.84 10.19
CA ASP A 32 -8.19 -2.56 9.23
C ASP A 32 -8.71 -2.06 7.88
N PHE A 33 -10.03 -1.92 7.71
CA PHE A 33 -10.60 -1.55 6.41
C PHE A 33 -10.22 -0.11 6.07
N GLY A 34 -9.68 0.07 4.87
CA GLY A 34 -9.11 1.35 4.44
C GLY A 34 -7.63 1.54 4.78
N ASN A 35 -6.99 0.63 5.54
CA ASN A 35 -5.55 0.62 5.72
C ASN A 35 -4.85 -0.05 4.52
N ILE A 36 -3.68 0.46 4.14
CA ILE A 36 -2.87 -0.17 3.09
C ILE A 36 -2.25 -1.47 3.60
N VAL A 37 -1.87 -1.54 4.89
CA VAL A 37 -1.39 -2.77 5.53
C VAL A 37 -2.52 -3.37 6.37
N LEU A 38 -2.90 -4.62 6.08
CA LEU A 38 -3.91 -5.37 6.83
C LEU A 38 -3.25 -6.23 7.92
N ASN A 39 -3.82 -6.27 9.13
CA ASN A 39 -3.32 -7.10 10.23
C ASN A 39 -4.16 -8.39 10.36
N ARG A 40 -3.50 -9.55 10.38
CA ARG A 40 -4.19 -10.85 10.43
C ARG A 40 -5.01 -11.00 11.71
N LYS A 41 -6.19 -11.61 11.59
CA LYS A 41 -6.97 -12.04 12.78
C LYS A 41 -6.21 -13.08 13.57
N GLN A 42 -6.09 -12.88 14.89
CA GLN A 42 -5.45 -13.80 15.84
C GLN A 42 -6.21 -15.13 16.04
N SER A 43 -7.31 -15.36 15.32
CA SER A 43 -8.18 -16.53 15.43
C SER A 43 -8.10 -17.51 14.25
N ALA A 44 -7.26 -17.27 13.25
CA ALA A 44 -6.85 -18.34 12.34
C ALA A 44 -5.74 -19.14 13.04
N SER A 45 -6.14 -20.12 13.84
CA SER A 45 -5.22 -21.10 14.42
C SER A 45 -4.34 -21.68 13.32
N ALA A 46 -3.03 -21.63 13.54
CA ALA A 46 -1.96 -22.17 12.70
C ALA A 46 -1.97 -23.70 12.62
N GLY A 47 -3.13 -24.30 12.28
CA GLY A 47 -3.37 -25.74 12.30
C GLY A 47 -3.76 -26.34 10.95
N ASP A 48 -4.63 -25.69 10.17
CA ASP A 48 -5.14 -26.26 8.90
C ASP A 48 -5.42 -25.14 7.88
N ILE A 49 -4.36 -24.62 7.26
CA ILE A 49 -4.46 -23.77 6.06
C ILE A 49 -3.94 -24.63 4.90
N GLU A 50 -4.82 -25.09 4.01
CA GLU A 50 -4.45 -25.77 2.78
C GLU A 50 -4.00 -24.76 1.73
N PHE A 51 -2.73 -24.34 1.83
CA PHE A 51 -2.06 -23.46 0.87
C PHE A 51 -2.43 -23.74 -0.60
N GLU A 52 -2.92 -22.73 -1.34
CA GLU A 52 -2.78 -22.71 -2.80
C GLU A 52 -1.29 -22.91 -3.14
N LEU A 53 -1.03 -23.70 -4.19
CA LEU A 53 0.28 -24.31 -4.41
C LEU A 53 1.37 -23.30 -4.78
N SER A 54 2.50 -23.39 -4.07
CA SER A 54 3.82 -23.15 -4.66
C SER A 54 4.25 -24.40 -5.42
N VAL A 55 4.57 -24.29 -6.71
CA VAL A 55 5.09 -25.41 -7.50
C VAL A 55 6.61 -25.49 -7.26
N GLY A 56 6.98 -26.11 -6.15
CA GLY A 56 8.35 -26.14 -5.62
C GLY A 56 8.57 -25.12 -4.50
N ASP A 57 9.79 -24.58 -4.38
CA ASP A 57 10.06 -23.44 -3.50
C ASP A 57 9.27 -22.21 -4.01
N TYR A 58 8.60 -21.49 -3.12
CA TYR A 58 7.81 -20.30 -3.49
C TYR A 58 8.71 -19.17 -4.00
N ASN A 59 8.63 -18.85 -5.30
CA ASN A 59 9.58 -17.97 -5.98
C ASN A 59 8.99 -16.63 -6.45
N ASN A 60 7.85 -16.21 -5.90
CA ASN A 60 7.22 -14.94 -6.29
C ASN A 60 8.10 -13.72 -5.95
N GLU A 61 8.42 -12.95 -6.98
CA GLU A 61 9.28 -11.77 -6.89
C GLU A 61 8.47 -10.54 -6.48
N SER A 62 9.11 -9.62 -5.75
CA SER A 62 8.49 -8.31 -5.52
C SER A 62 8.50 -7.52 -6.83
N ILE A 63 7.38 -6.88 -7.18
CA ILE A 63 7.32 -6.03 -8.37
C ILE A 63 8.32 -4.86 -8.29
N ARG A 64 8.75 -4.47 -7.09
CA ARG A 64 9.78 -3.45 -6.87
C ARG A 64 11.19 -3.85 -7.23
N ASN A 65 11.43 -5.12 -7.53
CA ASN A 65 12.70 -5.54 -8.08
C ASN A 65 12.91 -4.99 -9.51
N TYR A 66 11.85 -4.48 -10.14
CA TYR A 66 11.87 -3.92 -11.48
C TYR A 66 11.74 -2.39 -11.46
N SER A 67 12.37 -1.71 -12.43
CA SER A 67 12.20 -0.27 -12.61
C SER A 67 10.77 0.07 -13.06
N GLU A 68 10.31 1.28 -12.76
CA GLU A 68 8.99 1.78 -13.20
C GLU A 68 8.83 1.77 -14.73
N GLN A 69 9.94 1.80 -15.47
CA GLN A 69 9.92 1.74 -16.94
C GLN A 69 9.78 0.31 -17.49
N SER A 70 10.01 -0.71 -16.67
CA SER A 70 9.91 -2.11 -17.07
C SER A 70 8.48 -2.49 -17.46
N ILE A 71 8.34 -3.46 -18.36
CA ILE A 71 7.02 -3.95 -18.75
C ILE A 71 6.26 -4.56 -17.57
N PHE A 72 6.97 -5.24 -16.66
CA PHE A 72 6.37 -5.87 -15.49
C PHE A 72 5.74 -4.83 -14.55
N ALA A 73 6.48 -3.75 -14.25
CA ALA A 73 5.94 -2.65 -13.45
C ALA A 73 4.75 -2.00 -14.17
N LYS A 74 4.87 -1.65 -15.46
CA LYS A 74 3.80 -1.02 -16.24
C LYS A 74 2.51 -1.83 -16.26
N ILE A 75 2.59 -3.15 -16.49
CA ILE A 75 1.41 -4.04 -16.44
C ILE A 75 0.88 -4.15 -15.00
N GLY A 76 1.77 -4.26 -14.02
CA GLY A 76 1.40 -4.32 -12.61
C GLY A 76 0.67 -3.09 -12.08
N HIS A 77 0.83 -1.90 -12.70
CA HIS A 77 0.10 -0.70 -12.28
C HIS A 77 -1.42 -0.89 -12.34
N SER A 78 -1.92 -1.59 -13.36
CA SER A 78 -3.35 -1.83 -13.55
C SER A 78 -3.92 -2.95 -12.67
N VAL A 79 -3.07 -3.62 -11.88
CA VAL A 79 -3.45 -4.70 -10.96
C VAL A 79 -3.42 -4.19 -9.53
N GLY A 80 -4.47 -4.46 -8.76
CA GLY A 80 -4.58 -3.97 -7.39
C GLY A 80 -5.20 -4.99 -6.44
N ARG A 81 -5.05 -4.73 -5.15
CA ARG A 81 -5.68 -5.53 -4.10
C ARG A 81 -7.14 -5.15 -3.97
N LEU A 82 -8.03 -6.13 -3.91
CA LEU A 82 -9.45 -5.93 -3.68
C LEU A 82 -9.76 -6.29 -2.23
N ASP A 83 -10.12 -5.30 -1.42
CA ASP A 83 -10.49 -5.51 -0.01
C ASP A 83 -12.01 -5.62 0.12
N ILE A 84 -12.51 -6.81 0.45
CA ILE A 84 -13.93 -7.07 0.69
C ILE A 84 -14.23 -7.03 2.18
N LEU A 85 -14.86 -5.95 2.67
CA LEU A 85 -15.32 -5.85 4.05
C LEU A 85 -16.68 -6.54 4.21
N THR A 86 -16.74 -7.52 5.11
CA THR A 86 -17.97 -8.24 5.49
C THR A 86 -18.17 -8.19 6.99
N ASP A 87 -19.37 -8.49 7.47
CA ASP A 87 -19.71 -8.58 8.91
C ASP A 87 -18.78 -9.49 9.73
N LYS A 88 -17.97 -10.34 9.06
CA LYS A 88 -17.00 -11.23 9.68
C LYS A 88 -15.54 -10.83 9.50
N GLY A 89 -15.19 -9.79 8.77
CA GLY A 89 -13.77 -9.43 8.54
C GLY A 89 -13.55 -8.78 7.18
N ILE A 90 -12.28 -8.55 6.85
CA ILE A 90 -11.88 -8.20 5.49
C ILE A 90 -11.29 -9.44 4.86
N PHE A 91 -11.69 -9.72 3.63
CA PHE A 91 -11.16 -10.81 2.82
C PHE A 91 -10.53 -10.20 1.58
N PRO A 92 -9.20 -10.26 1.39
CA PRO A 92 -8.56 -9.69 0.24
C PRO A 92 -8.57 -10.66 -0.94
N CYS A 93 -8.79 -10.10 -2.12
CA CYS A 93 -8.57 -10.72 -3.41
C CYS A 93 -7.65 -9.80 -4.25
N THR A 94 -7.46 -10.16 -5.51
CA THR A 94 -6.83 -9.33 -6.53
C THR A 94 -7.86 -8.96 -7.60
N ALA A 95 -7.77 -7.75 -8.15
CA ALA A 95 -8.56 -7.32 -9.29
C ALA A 95 -7.68 -6.50 -10.25
N PHE A 96 -8.16 -6.29 -11.48
CA PHE A 96 -7.45 -5.45 -12.45
C PHE A 96 -8.39 -4.60 -13.30
N ILE A 97 -7.87 -3.45 -13.74
CA ILE A 97 -8.61 -2.44 -14.50
C ILE A 97 -8.76 -2.89 -15.95
N VAL A 98 -10.00 -2.94 -16.44
CA VAL A 98 -10.32 -3.36 -17.83
C VAL A 98 -10.83 -2.21 -18.69
N ASP A 99 -11.40 -1.17 -18.06
CA ASP A 99 -11.73 0.09 -18.71
C ASP A 99 -11.74 1.25 -17.69
N LYS A 100 -12.28 2.42 -18.08
CA LYS A 100 -12.32 3.62 -17.24
C LYS A 100 -13.13 3.49 -15.95
N LYS A 101 -14.05 2.54 -15.86
CA LYS A 101 -14.99 2.39 -14.75
C LYS A 101 -15.05 0.98 -14.17
N HIS A 102 -14.54 -0.02 -14.86
CA HIS A 102 -14.70 -1.41 -14.46
C HIS A 102 -13.38 -2.08 -14.08
N ILE A 103 -13.44 -2.91 -13.05
CA ILE A 103 -12.40 -3.86 -12.67
C ILE A 103 -12.96 -5.29 -12.75
N LEU A 104 -12.11 -6.23 -13.14
CA LEU A 104 -12.44 -7.65 -13.21
C LEU A 104 -11.81 -8.40 -12.03
N THR A 105 -12.59 -9.28 -11.41
CA THR A 105 -12.20 -10.17 -10.30
C THR A 105 -13.01 -11.46 -10.35
N ASN A 106 -12.79 -12.39 -9.43
CA ASN A 106 -13.62 -13.59 -9.30
C ASN A 106 -14.99 -13.34 -8.66
N TYR A 107 -16.00 -14.12 -9.07
CA TYR A 107 -17.33 -14.16 -8.43
C TYR A 107 -17.24 -14.58 -6.96
N HIS A 108 -16.43 -15.57 -6.62
CA HIS A 108 -16.28 -16.01 -5.23
C HIS A 108 -15.68 -14.94 -4.31
N CYS A 109 -15.06 -13.89 -4.85
CA CYS A 109 -14.65 -12.71 -4.07
C CYS A 109 -15.85 -11.78 -3.83
N VAL A 110 -16.59 -11.44 -4.87
CA VAL A 110 -17.79 -10.59 -4.81
C VAL A 110 -18.82 -11.10 -5.83
N PRO A 111 -20.03 -11.52 -5.42
CA PRO A 111 -20.57 -11.59 -4.06
C PRO A 111 -20.32 -12.95 -3.36
N GLY A 112 -19.71 -13.92 -4.03
CA GLY A 112 -19.66 -15.32 -3.60
C GLY A 112 -18.94 -15.58 -2.26
N ILE A 113 -18.24 -14.59 -1.70
CA ILE A 113 -17.69 -14.66 -0.34
C ILE A 113 -18.77 -14.91 0.72
N LEU A 114 -20.02 -14.52 0.43
CA LEU A 114 -21.18 -14.78 1.29
C LEU A 114 -21.60 -16.25 1.31
N ASN A 115 -21.22 -17.01 0.28
CA ASN A 115 -21.48 -18.44 0.18
C ASN A 115 -20.32 -19.27 0.77
N ASN A 116 -19.21 -18.64 1.14
CA ASN A 116 -18.04 -19.32 1.68
C ASN A 116 -18.24 -19.62 3.18
N GLU A 117 -18.41 -20.91 3.49
CA GLU A 117 -18.63 -21.39 4.87
C GLU A 117 -17.48 -21.00 5.83
N ARG A 118 -16.23 -20.95 5.35
CA ARG A 118 -15.06 -20.55 6.15
C ARG A 118 -15.05 -19.06 6.44
N ALA A 119 -15.49 -18.24 5.50
CA ALA A 119 -15.68 -16.81 5.72
C ALA A 119 -16.84 -16.54 6.69
N GLY A 120 -17.92 -17.32 6.58
CA GLY A 120 -19.12 -17.25 7.42
C GLY A 120 -19.83 -15.89 7.36
N ALA A 121 -19.55 -15.12 6.31
CA ALA A 121 -20.06 -13.78 6.09
C ALA A 121 -21.53 -13.81 5.66
N THR A 122 -22.33 -12.92 6.24
CA THR A 122 -23.77 -12.79 5.92
C THR A 122 -24.08 -11.54 5.12
N ARG A 123 -23.17 -10.56 5.07
CA ARG A 123 -23.25 -9.40 4.18
C ARG A 123 -21.89 -8.80 3.84
N ILE A 124 -21.83 -8.14 2.69
CA ILE A 124 -20.73 -7.26 2.29
C ILE A 124 -21.11 -5.83 2.70
N ASP A 125 -20.28 -5.21 3.53
CA ASP A 125 -20.49 -3.82 3.98
C ASP A 125 -19.84 -2.81 3.03
N ALA A 126 -18.68 -3.15 2.45
CA ALA A 126 -17.97 -2.30 1.50
C ALA A 126 -16.94 -3.10 0.68
N VAL A 127 -16.60 -2.60 -0.51
CA VAL A 127 -15.52 -3.13 -1.35
C VAL A 127 -14.59 -1.98 -1.75
N GLN A 128 -13.29 -2.22 -1.73
CA GLN A 128 -12.29 -1.21 -2.05
C GLN A 128 -11.18 -1.78 -2.93
N PHE A 129 -10.82 -1.06 -3.97
CA PHE A 129 -9.70 -1.38 -4.86
C PHE A 129 -8.48 -0.55 -4.47
N VAL A 130 -7.36 -1.21 -4.20
CA VAL A 130 -6.09 -0.61 -3.75
C VAL A 130 -5.05 -0.76 -4.86
N ALA A 131 -4.87 0.29 -5.64
CA ALA A 131 -3.92 0.33 -6.76
C ALA A 131 -2.58 0.92 -6.33
N GLY A 132 -1.48 0.43 -6.90
CA GLY A 132 -0.13 0.94 -6.61
C GLY A 132 0.50 0.42 -5.31
N TYR A 133 -0.10 -0.58 -4.65
CA TYR A 133 0.46 -1.19 -3.43
C TYR A 133 1.61 -2.16 -3.74
N THR A 134 2.80 -1.62 -4.03
CA THR A 134 3.96 -2.39 -4.53
C THR A 134 5.01 -2.71 -3.47
N GLN A 135 4.98 -2.07 -2.29
CA GLN A 135 5.90 -2.34 -1.19
C GLN A 135 5.17 -2.54 0.13
N GLN A 136 5.59 -3.58 0.87
CA GLN A 136 5.09 -3.82 2.21
C GLN A 136 5.38 -2.64 3.14
N GLY A 137 4.34 -2.12 3.77
CA GLY A 137 4.46 -1.04 4.76
C GLY A 137 4.76 0.35 4.20
N VAL A 138 4.66 0.55 2.88
CA VAL A 138 4.78 1.86 2.24
C VAL A 138 3.45 2.19 1.58
N GLU A 139 2.92 3.37 1.90
CA GLU A 139 1.63 3.82 1.40
C GLU A 139 1.80 4.87 0.29
N GLU A 140 2.98 5.49 0.19
CA GLU A 140 3.30 6.43 -0.87
C GLU A 140 3.16 5.79 -2.26
N GLY A 141 2.39 6.44 -3.15
CA GLY A 141 2.09 5.93 -4.49
C GLY A 141 0.88 4.98 -4.56
N THR A 142 0.30 4.62 -3.42
CA THR A 142 -0.91 3.79 -3.37
C THR A 142 -2.17 4.67 -3.37
N ARG A 143 -3.18 4.31 -4.17
CA ARG A 143 -4.49 4.95 -4.17
C ARG A 143 -5.59 3.93 -3.93
N LYS A 144 -6.65 4.41 -3.26
CA LYS A 144 -7.81 3.62 -2.90
C LYS A 144 -9.00 4.13 -3.69
N PHE A 145 -9.74 3.21 -4.29
CA PHE A 145 -10.96 3.50 -5.03
C PHE A 145 -12.10 2.72 -4.40
N THR A 146 -13.23 3.39 -4.17
CA THR A 146 -14.44 2.72 -3.70
C THR A 146 -15.05 1.93 -4.84
N VAL A 147 -15.43 0.69 -4.56
CA VAL A 147 -16.00 -0.23 -5.55
C VAL A 147 -17.44 -0.54 -5.15
N SER A 148 -18.34 -0.62 -6.13
CA SER A 148 -19.70 -1.08 -5.91
C SER A 148 -19.69 -2.52 -5.38
N PRO A 149 -20.31 -2.81 -4.22
CA PRO A 149 -20.44 -4.18 -3.72
C PRO A 149 -21.42 -5.02 -4.54
N THR A 150 -22.20 -4.38 -5.42
CA THR A 150 -23.08 -5.03 -6.39
C THR A 150 -22.38 -5.02 -7.74
N PRO A 151 -21.98 -6.19 -8.27
CA PRO A 151 -21.38 -6.28 -9.60
C PRO A 151 -22.30 -5.77 -10.70
N VAL A 152 -21.71 -5.28 -11.78
CA VAL A 152 -22.44 -4.94 -13.01
C VAL A 152 -22.85 -6.24 -13.73
N GLU A 153 -21.94 -7.21 -13.75
CA GLU A 153 -22.18 -8.58 -14.19
C GLU A 153 -21.40 -9.52 -13.27
N ALA A 154 -21.96 -10.69 -12.98
CA ALA A 154 -21.31 -11.71 -12.17
C ALA A 154 -21.90 -13.09 -12.48
N TYR A 155 -21.02 -14.06 -12.71
CA TYR A 155 -21.39 -15.40 -13.13
C TYR A 155 -20.64 -16.43 -12.30
N GLU A 156 -21.40 -17.24 -11.55
CA GLU A 156 -20.86 -18.26 -10.65
C GLU A 156 -20.22 -19.44 -11.40
N ASP A 157 -20.76 -19.80 -12.56
CA ASP A 157 -20.29 -20.91 -13.39
C ASP A 157 -18.92 -20.65 -14.01
N LEU A 158 -18.65 -19.41 -14.40
CA LEU A 158 -17.34 -18.95 -14.89
C LEU A 158 -16.51 -18.24 -13.80
N ASP A 159 -17.00 -18.23 -12.57
CA ASP A 159 -16.41 -17.57 -11.40
C ASP A 159 -15.80 -16.18 -11.68
N TYR A 160 -16.50 -15.30 -12.38
CA TYR A 160 -16.05 -13.92 -12.60
C TYR A 160 -17.10 -12.90 -12.18
N ALA A 161 -16.62 -11.71 -11.81
CA ALA A 161 -17.44 -10.56 -11.51
C ALA A 161 -16.77 -9.29 -12.05
N LEU A 162 -17.54 -8.49 -12.78
CA LEU A 162 -17.16 -7.16 -13.22
C LEU A 162 -17.75 -6.14 -12.24
N LEU A 163 -16.88 -5.36 -11.60
CA LEU A 163 -17.26 -4.40 -10.57
C LEU A 163 -17.07 -2.97 -11.08
N GLU A 164 -18.03 -2.10 -10.79
CA GLU A 164 -17.90 -0.66 -11.05
C GLU A 164 -17.07 0.02 -9.96
N VAL A 165 -16.09 0.81 -10.37
CA VAL A 165 -15.23 1.64 -9.53
C VAL A 165 -15.70 3.09 -9.59
N LEU A 166 -15.80 3.74 -8.42
CA LEU A 166 -16.06 5.17 -8.35
C LEU A 166 -14.80 5.97 -8.74
N GLY A 167 -14.88 6.70 -9.85
CA GLY A 167 -13.79 7.47 -10.42
C GLY A 167 -13.26 6.85 -11.72
N ASP A 168 -12.09 7.29 -12.18
CA ASP A 168 -11.38 6.69 -13.31
C ASP A 168 -10.00 6.21 -12.84
N PRO A 169 -9.86 4.96 -12.37
CA PRO A 169 -8.57 4.43 -11.95
C PRO A 169 -7.59 4.28 -13.13
N SER A 170 -8.10 4.14 -14.36
CA SER A 170 -7.28 3.94 -15.56
C SER A 170 -6.45 5.18 -15.92
N ALA A 171 -6.91 6.38 -15.53
CA ALA A 171 -6.20 7.63 -15.77
C ALA A 171 -4.79 7.66 -15.14
N ASP A 172 -4.62 7.02 -13.99
CA ASP A 172 -3.36 6.98 -13.25
C ASP A 172 -2.64 5.63 -13.35
N TYR A 173 -3.40 4.54 -13.54
CA TYR A 173 -2.90 3.16 -13.43
C TYR A 173 -3.01 2.35 -14.73
N GLY A 174 -3.55 2.92 -15.80
CA GLY A 174 -3.76 2.24 -17.08
C GLY A 174 -4.84 1.15 -17.01
N MET A 175 -4.95 0.38 -18.09
CA MET A 175 -5.88 -0.73 -18.22
C MET A 175 -5.19 -1.92 -18.89
N LEU A 176 -5.58 -3.14 -18.51
CA LEU A 176 -5.08 -4.35 -19.14
C LEU A 176 -5.88 -4.71 -20.39
N LYS A 177 -5.15 -5.15 -21.43
CA LYS A 177 -5.76 -5.66 -22.66
C LYS A 177 -6.13 -7.13 -22.49
N LEU A 178 -7.33 -7.50 -22.93
CA LEU A 178 -7.86 -8.86 -22.84
C LEU A 178 -7.70 -9.59 -24.19
N ALA A 179 -7.34 -10.87 -24.16
CA ALA A 179 -7.22 -11.70 -25.35
C ALA A 179 -8.24 -12.85 -25.32
N ALA A 180 -9.05 -12.97 -26.37
CA ALA A 180 -9.90 -14.14 -26.61
C ALA A 180 -9.13 -15.30 -27.29
N ALA A 181 -7.81 -15.37 -27.09
CA ALA A 181 -6.98 -16.39 -27.70
C ALA A 181 -7.01 -17.70 -26.87
N ALA A 182 -7.03 -18.84 -27.57
CA ALA A 182 -6.90 -20.13 -26.92
C ALA A 182 -5.44 -20.34 -26.46
N PRO A 183 -5.21 -20.75 -25.21
CA PRO A 183 -3.86 -20.98 -24.68
C PRO A 183 -3.22 -22.24 -25.28
N ASN A 184 -1.93 -22.19 -25.62
CA ASN A 184 -1.18 -23.37 -26.05
C ASN A 184 -0.41 -24.01 -24.89
N ASP A 185 -0.12 -25.31 -25.04
CA ASP A 185 0.67 -26.06 -24.07
C ASP A 185 2.06 -25.46 -23.88
N GLY A 186 2.42 -25.19 -22.61
CA GLY A 186 3.72 -24.67 -22.25
C GLY A 186 3.97 -23.18 -22.53
N ASP A 187 2.97 -22.42 -23.00
CA ASP A 187 3.11 -20.98 -23.23
C ASP A 187 3.58 -20.25 -21.96
N PRO A 188 4.59 -19.35 -22.05
CA PRO A 188 5.13 -18.65 -20.89
C PRO A 188 4.14 -17.62 -20.37
N TYR A 189 3.85 -17.65 -19.06
CA TYR A 189 2.89 -16.76 -18.43
C TYR A 189 3.54 -15.87 -17.38
N TRP A 190 2.83 -14.78 -17.05
CA TRP A 190 3.00 -14.02 -15.82
C TRP A 190 1.70 -14.00 -15.03
N VAL A 191 1.81 -14.12 -13.71
CA VAL A 191 0.69 -13.85 -12.79
C VAL A 191 1.12 -12.74 -11.84
N ILE A 192 0.39 -11.63 -11.85
CA ILE A 192 0.64 -10.48 -10.98
C ILE A 192 -0.52 -10.38 -10.00
N GLY A 193 -0.24 -10.24 -8.71
CA GLY A 193 -1.30 -10.14 -7.71
C GLY A 193 -0.83 -9.86 -6.29
N HIS A 194 -1.77 -9.97 -5.35
CA HIS A 194 -1.60 -9.62 -3.94
C HIS A 194 -1.71 -10.86 -3.03
N PRO A 195 -0.69 -11.75 -3.03
CA PRO A 195 -0.69 -12.94 -2.18
C PRO A 195 -0.85 -12.54 -0.71
N MET A 196 -1.72 -13.23 0.02
CA MET A 196 -2.03 -13.01 1.44
C MET A 196 -2.49 -11.58 1.76
N GLY A 197 -3.00 -10.83 0.79
CA GLY A 197 -3.33 -9.40 0.94
C GLY A 197 -2.10 -8.48 1.06
N GLU A 198 -0.92 -9.00 0.76
CA GLU A 198 0.37 -8.30 0.82
C GLU A 198 0.63 -7.42 -0.41
N ALA A 199 1.76 -6.69 -0.38
CA ALA A 199 2.21 -5.90 -1.52
C ALA A 199 2.45 -6.76 -2.76
N GLN A 200 2.23 -6.14 -3.92
CA GLN A 200 2.17 -6.79 -5.23
C GLN A 200 3.41 -7.64 -5.54
N ARG A 201 3.14 -8.85 -6.01
CA ARG A 201 4.15 -9.82 -6.46
C ARG A 201 3.89 -10.25 -7.91
N ILE A 202 4.93 -10.76 -8.55
CA ILE A 202 4.87 -11.38 -9.87
C ILE A 202 5.43 -12.81 -9.81
N SER A 203 4.68 -13.75 -10.39
CA SER A 203 5.14 -15.08 -10.74
C SER A 203 5.55 -15.08 -12.22
N ARG A 204 6.80 -15.43 -12.52
CA ARG A 204 7.32 -15.53 -13.89
C ARG A 204 8.25 -16.71 -14.10
N GLU A 205 9.05 -17.05 -13.11
CA GLU A 205 10.01 -18.14 -13.21
C GLU A 205 9.25 -19.46 -13.13
N LYS A 206 9.35 -20.30 -14.17
CA LYS A 206 8.58 -21.56 -14.33
C LYS A 206 7.06 -21.35 -14.42
N CYS A 207 6.58 -20.11 -14.51
CA CYS A 207 5.16 -19.80 -14.75
C CYS A 207 4.85 -19.96 -16.23
N LYS A 208 4.03 -20.96 -16.55
CA LYS A 208 3.62 -21.30 -17.91
C LYS A 208 2.29 -22.05 -17.91
N ALA A 209 1.69 -22.18 -19.08
CA ALA A 209 0.61 -23.10 -19.32
C ALA A 209 1.06 -24.54 -19.00
N ASN A 210 0.15 -25.31 -18.44
CA ASN A 210 0.38 -26.74 -18.24
C ASN A 210 0.40 -27.48 -19.59
N ASN A 211 0.73 -28.78 -19.56
CA ASN A 211 0.57 -29.67 -20.71
C ASN A 211 -0.33 -30.85 -20.27
N PRO A 212 -1.62 -30.87 -20.65
CA PRO A 212 -2.31 -29.90 -21.51
C PRO A 212 -2.62 -28.56 -20.80
N ALA A 213 -2.70 -27.47 -21.57
CA ALA A 213 -3.02 -26.12 -21.10
C ALA A 213 -4.49 -25.96 -20.75
N LEU A 214 -5.38 -26.63 -21.48
CA LEU A 214 -6.81 -26.66 -21.20
C LEU A 214 -7.25 -28.04 -20.75
N SER A 215 -8.03 -28.09 -19.67
CA SER A 215 -8.69 -29.31 -19.21
C SER A 215 -9.98 -28.95 -18.50
N ASN A 216 -11.08 -29.60 -18.87
CA ASN A 216 -12.42 -29.35 -18.31
C ASN A 216 -12.82 -27.87 -18.29
N ASN A 217 -12.64 -27.16 -19.43
CA ASN A 217 -12.93 -25.72 -19.58
C ASN A 217 -12.17 -24.82 -18.56
N ARG A 218 -11.01 -25.27 -18.10
CA ARG A 218 -10.13 -24.48 -17.24
C ARG A 218 -8.77 -24.37 -17.88
N LEU A 219 -8.16 -23.21 -17.75
CA LEU A 219 -6.75 -22.98 -18.03
C LEU A 219 -5.92 -23.49 -16.86
N LEU A 220 -5.05 -24.45 -17.12
CA LEU A 220 -4.11 -25.01 -16.17
C LEU A 220 -2.77 -24.30 -16.31
N HIS A 221 -2.17 -23.88 -15.20
CA HIS A 221 -0.88 -23.20 -15.19
C HIS A 221 -0.01 -23.59 -13.99
N THR A 222 1.31 -23.42 -14.12
CA THR A 222 2.31 -23.77 -13.10
C THR A 222 2.77 -22.59 -12.24
N CYS A 223 2.17 -21.41 -12.44
CA CYS A 223 2.53 -20.18 -11.74
C CYS A 223 2.26 -20.27 -10.24
N ASP A 224 3.18 -19.78 -9.42
CA ASP A 224 3.07 -19.74 -7.97
C ASP A 224 1.99 -18.74 -7.51
N THR A 225 0.98 -19.23 -6.80
CA THR A 225 -0.06 -18.40 -6.18
C THR A 225 -0.22 -18.75 -4.70
N LEU A 226 -0.81 -17.82 -3.96
CA LEU A 226 -1.19 -17.96 -2.55
C LEU A 226 -2.56 -17.32 -2.35
N PRO A 227 -3.31 -17.71 -1.30
CA PRO A 227 -4.59 -17.10 -0.96
C PRO A 227 -4.57 -15.58 -1.06
N GLY A 228 -5.52 -14.98 -1.77
CA GLY A 228 -5.53 -13.54 -2.10
C GLY A 228 -5.10 -13.21 -3.54
N ASN A 229 -4.56 -14.20 -4.28
CA ASN A 229 -4.39 -14.10 -5.74
C ASN A 229 -5.66 -14.41 -6.53
N SER A 230 -6.75 -14.84 -5.89
CA SER A 230 -8.06 -14.94 -6.54
C SER A 230 -8.37 -13.63 -7.28
N GLY A 231 -8.59 -13.72 -8.59
CA GLY A 231 -8.84 -12.60 -9.48
C GLY A 231 -7.59 -11.98 -10.12
N SER A 232 -6.41 -12.53 -9.87
CA SER A 232 -5.18 -12.12 -10.55
C SER A 232 -5.24 -12.41 -12.06
N PRO A 233 -4.77 -11.48 -12.92
CA PRO A 233 -4.67 -11.75 -14.35
C PRO A 233 -3.57 -12.78 -14.63
N VAL A 234 -3.90 -13.77 -15.46
CA VAL A 234 -2.92 -14.64 -16.13
C VAL A 234 -2.59 -13.99 -17.47
N ILE A 235 -1.35 -13.55 -17.62
CA ILE A 235 -0.87 -12.76 -18.76
C ILE A 235 0.01 -13.63 -19.62
N ASP A 236 -0.24 -13.67 -20.93
CA ASP A 236 0.68 -14.28 -21.87
C ASP A 236 1.92 -13.40 -22.03
N ALA A 237 3.11 -13.97 -21.81
CA ALA A 237 4.36 -13.20 -21.79
C ALA A 237 4.75 -12.65 -23.18
N SER A 238 4.25 -13.26 -24.25
CA SER A 238 4.52 -12.85 -25.63
C SER A 238 3.52 -11.78 -26.08
N LEU A 239 2.22 -12.01 -25.85
CA LEU A 239 1.16 -11.07 -26.22
C LEU A 239 1.09 -9.85 -25.30
N GLN A 240 1.54 -9.99 -24.05
CA GLN A 240 1.38 -8.99 -22.99
C GLN A 240 -0.09 -8.63 -22.76
N MET A 241 -0.97 -9.64 -22.91
CA MET A 241 -2.42 -9.55 -22.77
C MET A 241 -2.92 -10.60 -21.80
N VAL A 242 -4.05 -10.33 -21.15
CA VAL A 242 -4.68 -11.26 -20.21
C VAL A 242 -5.37 -12.37 -20.99
N ILE A 243 -4.94 -13.61 -20.76
CA ILE A 243 -5.45 -14.84 -21.39
C ILE A 243 -6.33 -15.65 -20.42
N GLY A 244 -6.30 -15.33 -19.12
CA GLY A 244 -7.16 -15.96 -18.13
C GLY A 244 -7.26 -15.20 -16.81
N LEU A 245 -8.23 -15.60 -15.98
CA LEU A 245 -8.48 -15.08 -14.64
C LEU A 245 -8.16 -16.17 -13.62
N HIS A 246 -7.10 -15.97 -12.80
CA HIS A 246 -6.72 -16.96 -11.80
C HIS A 246 -7.84 -17.16 -10.77
N HIS A 247 -8.18 -18.41 -10.49
CA HIS A 247 -9.30 -18.77 -9.61
C HIS A 247 -8.88 -19.69 -8.46
N ALA A 248 -8.13 -20.77 -8.69
CA ALA A 248 -7.89 -21.83 -7.67
C ALA A 248 -6.57 -22.60 -7.86
N GLY A 249 -6.23 -23.52 -6.93
CA GLY A 249 -5.12 -24.47 -7.07
C GLY A 249 -5.41 -25.89 -6.51
N SER A 250 -4.76 -26.94 -7.05
CA SER A 250 -4.88 -28.34 -6.56
C SER A 250 -3.53 -28.93 -6.14
N LYS A 251 -3.32 -29.09 -4.83
CA LYS A 251 -2.12 -29.74 -4.25
C LYS A 251 -1.87 -31.16 -4.76
N ARG A 252 -2.93 -31.89 -5.08
CA ARG A 252 -2.83 -33.28 -5.53
C ARG A 252 -2.18 -33.39 -6.90
N ASP A 253 -2.41 -32.40 -7.75
CA ASP A 253 -2.05 -32.44 -9.16
C ASP A 253 -0.88 -31.48 -9.50
N SER A 254 -0.36 -30.73 -8.52
CA SER A 254 0.72 -29.74 -8.70
C SER A 254 0.42 -28.67 -9.75
N VAL A 255 -0.85 -28.26 -9.89
CA VAL A 255 -1.33 -27.33 -10.93
C VAL A 255 -2.28 -26.30 -10.34
N ASN A 256 -2.20 -25.06 -10.86
CA ASN A 256 -3.13 -23.97 -10.59
C ASN A 256 -4.09 -23.76 -11.76
N PHE A 257 -5.27 -23.20 -11.47
CA PHE A 257 -6.38 -23.06 -12.41
C PHE A 257 -6.76 -21.60 -12.60
N ALA A 258 -7.08 -21.27 -13.84
CA ALA A 258 -7.66 -20.02 -14.26
C ALA A 258 -8.85 -20.27 -15.18
N ILE A 259 -9.74 -19.29 -15.24
CA ILE A 259 -10.86 -19.26 -16.19
C ILE A 259 -10.33 -18.63 -17.48
N PRO A 260 -10.46 -19.29 -18.65
CA PRO A 260 -10.02 -18.72 -19.92
C PRO A 260 -10.71 -17.38 -20.18
N MET A 261 -9.94 -16.38 -20.62
CA MET A 261 -10.49 -15.04 -20.88
C MET A 261 -11.43 -15.05 -22.08
N ALA A 262 -11.25 -15.98 -23.02
CA ALA A 262 -12.18 -16.22 -24.13
C ALA A 262 -13.60 -16.54 -23.64
N ASP A 263 -13.75 -17.41 -22.63
CA ASP A 263 -15.06 -17.79 -22.09
C ASP A 263 -15.74 -16.62 -21.36
N ILE A 264 -14.96 -15.78 -20.68
CA ILE A 264 -15.46 -14.56 -20.01
C ILE A 264 -15.93 -13.53 -21.03
N ILE A 265 -15.12 -13.30 -22.08
CA ILE A 265 -15.44 -12.38 -23.17
C ILE A 265 -16.70 -12.82 -23.90
N GLU A 266 -16.81 -14.11 -24.24
CA GLU A 266 -18.00 -14.66 -24.91
C GLU A 266 -19.27 -14.52 -24.06
N ARG A 267 -19.12 -14.52 -22.72
CA ARG A 267 -20.25 -14.38 -21.80
C ARG A 267 -20.65 -12.93 -21.49
N SER A 268 -19.71 -11.99 -21.59
CA SER A 268 -19.85 -10.63 -21.09
C SER A 268 -20.31 -9.66 -22.17
N ASP A 269 -21.53 -9.14 -22.02
CA ASP A 269 -22.07 -8.10 -22.92
C ASP A 269 -21.24 -6.80 -22.87
N ILE A 270 -20.49 -6.58 -21.79
CA ILE A 270 -19.70 -5.36 -21.55
C ILE A 270 -18.29 -5.51 -22.14
N LEU A 271 -17.64 -6.64 -21.91
CA LEU A 271 -16.27 -6.89 -22.38
C LEU A 271 -16.23 -7.24 -23.87
N GLU A 272 -17.28 -7.87 -24.42
CA GLU A 272 -17.43 -8.11 -25.87
C GLU A 272 -17.57 -6.80 -26.66
N ALA A 273 -18.31 -5.82 -26.12
CA ALA A 273 -18.46 -4.49 -26.70
C ALA A 273 -17.13 -3.70 -26.73
N ALA A 274 -16.21 -3.98 -25.81
CA ALA A 274 -14.88 -3.37 -25.78
C ALA A 274 -13.92 -3.96 -26.84
N LEU A 275 -14.09 -5.25 -27.19
CA LEU A 275 -13.25 -5.96 -28.16
C LEU A 275 -13.71 -5.81 -29.62
N SER A 276 -15.01 -5.62 -29.85
CA SER A 276 -15.59 -5.41 -31.18
C SER A 276 -15.16 -4.09 -31.84
N THR A 277 -14.66 -3.11 -31.07
CA THR A 277 -14.03 -1.89 -31.62
C THR A 277 -12.62 -2.12 -32.21
N LEU A 278 -12.07 -3.35 -32.13
CA LEU A 278 -10.78 -3.73 -32.69
C LEU A 278 -10.87 -4.63 -33.94
N ASN A 279 -12.06 -5.14 -34.30
CA ASN A 279 -12.23 -6.16 -35.34
C ASN A 279 -12.89 -5.69 -36.65
N ASP A 280 -13.12 -4.38 -36.86
CA ASP A 280 -13.45 -3.85 -38.19
C ASP A 280 -12.19 -3.79 -39.09
N ALA A 281 -11.73 -4.97 -39.50
CA ALA A 281 -10.84 -5.16 -40.63
C ALA A 281 -11.65 -5.72 -41.82
N PRO A 282 -11.54 -5.16 -43.05
CA PRO A 282 -12.18 -5.73 -44.23
C PRO A 282 -11.56 -7.09 -44.62
N PRO A 283 -12.29 -7.95 -45.35
CA PRO A 283 -11.99 -9.38 -45.48
C PRO A 283 -10.82 -9.67 -46.44
N SER A 284 -10.18 -10.80 -46.16
CA SER A 284 -9.08 -11.44 -46.89
C SER A 284 -9.51 -12.09 -48.22
N ASP A 285 -8.61 -12.13 -49.22
CA ASP A 285 -8.43 -13.26 -50.17
C ASP A 285 -7.17 -13.07 -51.07
N PRO A 286 -6.66 -14.07 -51.84
CA PRO A 286 -6.14 -15.41 -51.50
C PRO A 286 -4.65 -15.65 -51.96
N ASN A 287 -4.05 -16.71 -51.40
CA ASN A 287 -2.82 -17.50 -51.75
C ASN A 287 -2.28 -17.52 -53.22
N PRO A 288 -1.02 -17.99 -53.55
CA PRO A 288 -0.26 -19.07 -52.87
C PRO A 288 1.31 -19.00 -52.78
N VAL A 289 1.83 -19.95 -51.99
CA VAL A 289 3.21 -20.38 -51.59
C VAL A 289 4.06 -20.94 -52.77
N PRO A 290 5.30 -21.51 -52.65
CA PRO A 290 6.64 -21.17 -52.04
C PRO A 290 7.85 -21.27 -53.03
N VAL A 291 9.05 -20.74 -52.69
CA VAL A 291 10.35 -21.45 -52.95
C VAL A 291 11.50 -20.95 -52.04
N ASP A 292 12.39 -21.87 -51.66
CA ASP A 292 13.49 -21.79 -50.67
C ASP A 292 14.86 -21.30 -51.27
N PRO A 293 15.97 -21.17 -50.47
CA PRO A 293 17.07 -20.15 -50.53
C PRO A 293 18.29 -20.62 -51.40
N PRO A 294 19.56 -20.05 -51.42
CA PRO A 294 20.29 -19.25 -50.40
C PRO A 294 21.34 -18.20 -50.89
N VAL A 295 22.02 -17.55 -49.92
CA VAL A 295 23.49 -17.32 -49.80
C VAL A 295 23.90 -15.90 -49.36
N ASP A 296 24.68 -15.95 -48.28
CA ASP A 296 25.60 -15.00 -47.64
C ASP A 296 26.33 -13.97 -48.53
N THR A 297 26.50 -12.75 -48.01
CA THR A 297 27.80 -12.04 -47.91
C THR A 297 27.61 -10.68 -47.25
N THR A 298 28.35 -10.42 -46.18
CA THR A 298 28.61 -9.08 -45.62
C THR A 298 29.70 -8.37 -46.43
N PRO A 299 29.70 -7.02 -46.59
CA PRO A 299 30.36 -6.14 -45.62
C PRO A 299 29.76 -4.71 -45.43
N THR A 300 30.24 -4.05 -44.38
CA THR A 300 30.01 -2.69 -43.82
C THR A 300 30.52 -1.51 -44.70
N PRO A 301 30.48 -0.21 -44.30
CA PRO A 301 29.36 0.70 -43.92
C PRO A 301 29.40 2.12 -44.60
N VAL A 302 28.51 3.05 -44.18
CA VAL A 302 28.49 4.57 -44.28
C VAL A 302 27.61 5.18 -45.42
N PRO A 303 26.87 6.32 -45.25
CA PRO A 303 25.94 6.81 -44.21
C PRO A 303 24.58 7.37 -44.77
N ASP A 304 23.63 7.67 -43.87
CA ASP A 304 22.50 8.62 -44.00
C ASP A 304 21.53 8.58 -45.20
N GLN A 305 20.34 7.98 -44.98
CA GLN A 305 19.01 8.50 -45.39
C GLN A 305 17.86 8.11 -44.43
N ASP A 306 18.09 7.24 -43.43
CA ASP A 306 17.02 6.69 -42.58
C ASP A 306 16.69 7.50 -41.31
N GLU A 307 17.52 8.46 -40.87
CA GLU A 307 17.22 9.22 -39.64
C GLU A 307 16.08 10.23 -39.83
N ALA A 308 15.99 10.88 -40.99
CA ALA A 308 14.89 11.79 -41.30
C ALA A 308 13.56 11.03 -41.47
N GLY A 309 13.61 9.83 -42.04
CA GLY A 309 12.47 8.91 -42.12
C GLY A 309 12.01 8.43 -40.73
N ALA A 310 12.95 7.99 -39.88
CA ALA A 310 12.66 7.56 -38.52
C ALA A 310 12.09 8.70 -37.64
N LEU A 311 12.59 9.93 -37.80
CA LEU A 311 12.05 11.10 -37.12
C LEU A 311 10.62 11.40 -37.57
N CYS A 312 10.34 11.31 -38.87
CA CYS A 312 8.99 11.51 -39.40
C CYS A 312 8.05 10.35 -39.05
N ASP A 313 8.53 9.12 -38.98
CA ASP A 313 7.75 7.99 -38.46
C ASP A 313 7.38 8.20 -36.98
N ALA A 314 8.33 8.66 -36.17
CA ALA A 314 8.11 8.97 -34.75
C ALA A 314 7.17 10.17 -34.54
N LEU A 315 7.37 11.27 -35.27
CA LEU A 315 6.52 12.46 -35.19
C LEU A 315 5.08 12.15 -35.61
N TYR A 316 4.88 11.27 -36.60
CA TYR A 316 3.54 10.85 -37.00
C TYR A 316 2.87 9.97 -35.94
N ALA A 317 3.63 9.06 -35.31
CA ALA A 317 3.14 8.24 -34.21
C ALA A 317 2.73 9.12 -33.01
N GLU A 318 3.51 10.16 -32.72
CA GLU A 318 3.21 11.12 -31.67
C GLU A 318 1.98 11.97 -32.02
N ALA A 319 1.87 12.46 -33.25
CA ALA A 319 0.68 13.18 -33.73
C ALA A 319 -0.60 12.33 -33.62
N LYS A 320 -0.50 11.03 -33.91
CA LYS A 320 -1.57 10.05 -33.71
C LYS A 320 -1.89 9.84 -32.22
N GLY A 321 -0.88 9.85 -31.36
CA GLY A 321 -1.05 9.75 -29.91
C GLY A 321 -1.81 10.95 -29.33
N TYR A 322 -1.54 12.16 -29.83
CA TYR A 322 -2.26 13.37 -29.42
C TYR A 322 -3.67 13.46 -30.00
N GLY A 323 -3.88 13.07 -31.26
CA GLY A 323 -5.20 13.12 -31.90
C GLY A 323 -5.75 14.53 -32.16
N GLU A 324 -4.90 15.56 -32.04
CA GLU A 324 -5.29 16.97 -32.10
C GLU A 324 -4.76 17.67 -33.36
N CYS A 325 -5.51 18.64 -33.88
CA CYS A 325 -5.22 19.32 -35.14
C CYS A 325 -3.83 19.98 -35.22
N PHE A 326 -3.32 20.52 -34.11
CA PHE A 326 -2.01 21.16 -34.09
C PHE A 326 -0.88 20.14 -34.29
N ALA A 327 -1.04 18.91 -33.81
CA ALA A 327 -0.01 17.88 -33.89
C ALA A 327 0.14 17.35 -35.32
N TYR A 328 -0.99 17.16 -36.02
CA TYR A 328 -0.99 16.80 -37.44
C TYR A 328 -0.49 17.95 -38.33
N ARG A 329 -0.80 19.21 -37.99
CA ARG A 329 -0.24 20.39 -38.70
C ARG A 329 1.28 20.50 -38.52
N ALA A 330 1.78 20.33 -37.30
CA ALA A 330 3.22 20.31 -37.02
C ALA A 330 3.94 19.18 -37.76
N TYR A 331 3.33 17.99 -37.82
CA TYR A 331 3.84 16.89 -38.64
C TYR A 331 3.87 17.26 -40.14
N ALA A 332 2.77 17.80 -40.67
CA ALA A 332 2.66 18.17 -42.09
C ALA A 332 3.63 19.29 -42.49
N GLU A 333 4.01 20.18 -41.57
CA GLU A 333 5.03 21.21 -41.78
C GLU A 333 6.45 20.62 -41.81
N GLN A 334 6.78 19.74 -40.86
CA GLN A 334 8.15 19.23 -40.68
C GLN A 334 8.51 18.06 -41.62
N CYS A 335 7.50 17.31 -42.09
CA CYS A 335 7.67 16.04 -42.80
C CYS A 335 6.98 16.04 -44.19
N GLN A 336 7.12 17.14 -44.94
CA GLN A 336 6.60 17.25 -46.30
C GLN A 336 7.24 16.21 -47.23
N GLY A 337 6.42 15.40 -47.91
CA GLY A 337 6.87 14.33 -48.80
C GLY A 337 7.11 12.96 -48.14
N HIS A 338 6.97 12.87 -46.81
CA HIS A 338 7.03 11.58 -46.11
C HIS A 338 5.77 10.73 -46.38
N LYS A 339 5.88 9.39 -46.28
CA LYS A 339 4.79 8.44 -46.60
C LYS A 339 3.49 8.69 -45.82
N PHE A 340 3.57 9.31 -44.64
CA PHE A 340 2.39 9.65 -43.83
C PHE A 340 1.85 11.07 -44.04
N ALA A 341 2.51 11.91 -44.83
CA ALA A 341 2.05 13.28 -45.13
C ALA A 341 0.63 13.33 -45.71
N PRO A 342 0.20 12.44 -46.64
CA PRO A 342 -1.17 12.43 -47.14
C PRO A 342 -2.22 12.13 -46.06
N PHE A 343 -1.87 11.31 -45.07
CA PHE A 343 -2.78 10.93 -43.98
C PHE A 343 -2.93 12.04 -42.96
N ALA A 344 -1.82 12.71 -42.61
CA ALA A 344 -1.89 13.92 -41.79
C ALA A 344 -2.68 15.03 -42.49
N GLN A 345 -2.48 15.22 -43.79
CA GLN A 345 -3.24 16.20 -44.56
C GLN A 345 -4.73 15.85 -44.65
N SER A 346 -5.05 14.55 -44.79
CA SER A 346 -6.43 14.06 -44.73
C SER A 346 -7.08 14.37 -43.37
N PHE A 347 -6.38 14.09 -42.27
CA PHE A 347 -6.85 14.45 -40.93
C PHE A 347 -7.09 15.96 -40.79
N ILE A 348 -6.13 16.79 -41.24
CA ILE A 348 -6.27 18.25 -41.22
C ILE A 348 -7.49 18.70 -42.05
N ASN A 349 -7.66 18.17 -43.26
CA ASN A 349 -8.73 18.60 -44.17
C ASN A 349 -10.13 18.14 -43.70
N HIS A 350 -10.23 17.00 -43.03
CA HIS A 350 -11.52 16.42 -42.62
C HIS A 350 -11.91 16.78 -41.18
N GLN A 351 -10.94 16.88 -40.26
CA GLN A 351 -11.19 17.08 -38.83
C GLN A 351 -10.89 18.52 -38.38
N CYS A 352 -10.07 19.27 -39.10
CA CYS A 352 -9.59 20.58 -38.66
C CYS A 352 -10.24 21.72 -39.46
N LYS A 353 -11.43 22.16 -39.04
CA LYS A 353 -12.05 23.39 -39.58
C LYS A 353 -11.23 24.62 -39.18
N SER A 354 -11.04 25.52 -40.14
CA SER A 354 -10.22 26.73 -40.08
C SER A 354 -10.66 27.73 -39.00
N ALA A 355 -9.72 28.17 -38.16
CA ALA A 355 -9.71 29.52 -37.63
C ALA A 355 -8.70 30.33 -38.47
N GLU A 356 -9.12 31.51 -38.93
CA GLU A 356 -8.44 32.35 -39.91
C GLU A 356 -7.04 32.83 -39.47
N VAL A 357 -6.22 33.04 -40.50
CA VAL A 357 -4.88 33.63 -40.48
C VAL A 357 -4.94 35.10 -40.06
N ILE A 358 -4.09 35.50 -39.11
CA ILE A 358 -3.69 36.91 -38.92
C ILE A 358 -2.16 36.98 -39.12
N PRO A 359 -1.64 37.89 -40.00
CA PRO A 359 -0.22 37.95 -40.35
C PRO A 359 0.65 38.55 -39.24
N PRO A 360 1.98 38.36 -39.27
CA PRO A 360 2.86 38.60 -38.13
C PRO A 360 3.12 40.09 -37.93
N VAL A 361 2.96 40.55 -36.69
CA VAL A 361 3.39 41.88 -36.24
C VAL A 361 4.68 41.72 -35.42
N GLU A 362 5.71 42.49 -35.79
CA GLU A 362 7.01 42.57 -35.12
C GLU A 362 6.89 42.86 -33.61
N PRO A 363 7.84 42.38 -32.79
CA PRO A 363 7.79 42.56 -31.35
C PRO A 363 8.20 43.99 -30.99
N THR A 364 7.25 44.78 -30.51
CA THR A 364 7.56 45.94 -29.65
C THR A 364 7.13 45.67 -28.21
N PRO A 365 7.95 46.07 -27.23
CA PRO A 365 7.84 45.58 -25.85
C PRO A 365 6.80 46.39 -25.07
N ILE A 366 5.77 45.74 -24.52
CA ILE A 366 4.82 46.42 -23.63
C ILE A 366 4.55 45.61 -22.35
N LYS A 367 4.64 46.37 -21.25
CA LYS A 367 4.49 46.08 -19.82
C LYS A 367 3.33 45.15 -19.42
N PRO A 368 3.47 44.44 -18.28
CA PRO A 368 2.49 43.47 -17.81
C PRO A 368 1.14 44.13 -17.45
N LYS A 369 0.06 43.60 -18.01
CA LYS A 369 -1.33 43.89 -17.62
C LYS A 369 -1.79 42.86 -16.57
N PRO A 370 -2.63 43.24 -15.58
CA PRO A 370 -2.99 42.37 -14.46
C PRO A 370 -3.71 41.10 -14.90
N ILE A 371 -3.34 39.97 -14.30
CA ILE A 371 -3.93 38.65 -14.52
C ILE A 371 -5.37 38.66 -13.97
N GLU A 372 -6.36 38.42 -14.83
CA GLU A 372 -7.70 38.02 -14.38
C GLU A 372 -7.66 36.54 -13.96
N PRO A 373 -8.29 36.15 -12.84
CA PRO A 373 -8.22 34.79 -12.33
C PRO A 373 -9.05 33.83 -13.18
N THR A 374 -8.44 32.69 -13.52
CA THR A 374 -9.09 31.50 -14.08
C THR A 374 -10.26 31.02 -13.20
N PRO A 375 -11.37 30.52 -13.79
CA PRO A 375 -12.50 30.00 -13.02
C PRO A 375 -12.10 28.76 -12.21
N VAL A 376 -12.35 28.79 -10.91
CA VAL A 376 -12.04 27.71 -9.96
C VAL A 376 -13.06 26.59 -10.14
N THR A 377 -12.62 25.37 -10.47
CA THR A 377 -13.49 24.18 -10.45
C THR A 377 -13.61 23.65 -9.02
N TYR A 378 -14.80 23.70 -8.45
CA TYR A 378 -15.10 23.24 -7.08
C TYR A 378 -15.52 21.76 -7.05
N LEU A 379 -15.09 21.01 -6.03
CA LEU A 379 -15.43 19.58 -5.86
C LEU A 379 -16.93 19.32 -5.63
N ARG A 380 -17.66 20.31 -5.09
CA ARG A 380 -19.14 20.35 -5.07
C ARG A 380 -19.63 21.75 -5.38
N PRO A 381 -20.84 21.92 -5.96
CA PRO A 381 -21.35 23.24 -6.35
C PRO A 381 -21.40 24.27 -5.21
N TRP A 382 -21.70 23.79 -3.99
CA TRP A 382 -21.81 24.62 -2.79
C TRP A 382 -20.48 24.93 -2.09
N CYS A 383 -19.35 24.38 -2.56
CA CYS A 383 -18.02 24.69 -2.01
C CYS A 383 -17.55 26.12 -2.32
N SER A 384 -18.27 26.83 -3.19
CA SER A 384 -18.08 28.25 -3.46
C SER A 384 -18.68 29.17 -2.39
N ALA A 385 -19.41 28.62 -1.40
CA ALA A 385 -20.09 29.42 -0.38
C ALA A 385 -19.12 30.20 0.53
N SER A 386 -19.49 31.42 0.91
CA SER A 386 -18.67 32.32 1.72
C SER A 386 -18.51 31.88 3.18
N HIS A 387 -19.34 30.93 3.64
CA HIS A 387 -19.31 30.39 5.00
C HIS A 387 -19.54 28.89 4.96
N LEU A 388 -18.46 28.13 5.17
CA LEU A 388 -18.50 26.68 5.32
C LEU A 388 -18.31 26.32 6.79
N THR A 389 -19.07 25.34 7.28
CA THR A 389 -18.79 24.69 8.56
C THR A 389 -17.44 23.96 8.53
N PRO A 390 -16.85 23.58 9.68
CA PRO A 390 -15.63 22.78 9.70
C PRO A 390 -15.77 21.47 8.92
N THR A 391 -16.94 20.84 8.96
CA THR A 391 -17.27 19.61 8.21
C THR A 391 -17.38 19.86 6.72
N GLU A 392 -18.09 20.91 6.30
CA GLU A 392 -18.20 21.31 4.89
C GLU A 392 -16.85 21.71 4.30
N THR A 393 -15.98 22.37 5.07
CA THR A 393 -14.60 22.66 4.66
C THR A 393 -13.82 21.37 4.39
N ALA A 394 -14.00 20.34 5.22
CA ALA A 394 -13.35 19.04 5.02
C ALA A 394 -13.90 18.32 3.78
N ILE A 395 -15.22 18.36 3.57
CA ILE A 395 -15.86 17.80 2.36
C ILE A 395 -15.37 18.50 1.09
N CYS A 396 -15.24 19.82 1.10
CA CYS A 396 -14.75 20.61 -0.04
C CYS A 396 -13.26 20.47 -0.32
N ALA A 397 -12.48 19.91 0.61
CA ALA A 397 -11.05 19.70 0.47
C ALA A 397 -10.69 18.25 0.12
N ASP A 398 -11.66 17.34 0.10
CA ASP A 398 -11.45 15.90 -0.01
C ASP A 398 -12.42 15.29 -1.04
N ALA A 399 -11.88 14.75 -2.13
CA ALA A 399 -12.67 14.21 -3.23
C ALA A 399 -13.52 12.98 -2.82
N TYR A 400 -13.07 12.19 -1.84
CA TYR A 400 -13.83 11.05 -1.31
C TYR A 400 -15.04 11.53 -0.51
N LEU A 401 -14.85 12.53 0.37
CA LEU A 401 -15.96 13.11 1.12
C LEU A 401 -16.94 13.88 0.21
N ALA A 402 -16.43 14.58 -0.80
CA ALA A 402 -17.25 15.25 -1.81
C ALA A 402 -18.15 14.27 -2.57
N GLY A 403 -17.59 13.13 -3.01
CA GLY A 403 -18.33 12.06 -3.67
C GLY A 403 -19.31 11.33 -2.76
N LEU A 404 -18.96 11.10 -1.49
CA LEU A 404 -19.90 10.56 -0.50
C LEU A 404 -21.08 11.51 -0.25
N ASP A 405 -20.83 12.81 -0.13
CA ASP A 405 -21.89 13.80 0.08
C ASP A 405 -22.77 13.94 -1.19
N GLU A 406 -22.24 13.69 -2.40
CA GLU A 406 -23.01 13.62 -3.64
C GLU A 406 -23.89 12.37 -3.67
N ARG A 407 -23.34 11.22 -3.26
CA ARG A 407 -24.10 9.97 -3.15
C ARG A 407 -25.20 10.04 -2.09
N LEU A 408 -24.95 10.74 -0.99
CA LEU A 408 -25.94 11.04 0.03
C LEU A 408 -27.10 11.86 -0.55
N GLU A 409 -26.80 12.88 -1.34
CA GLU A 409 -27.80 13.69 -2.05
C GLU A 409 -28.65 12.83 -3.00
N TYR A 410 -28.02 11.95 -3.77
CA TYR A 410 -28.72 10.98 -4.62
C TYR A 410 -29.61 10.02 -3.80
N ALA A 411 -29.09 9.44 -2.71
CA ALA A 411 -29.86 8.55 -1.84
C ALA A 411 -31.06 9.27 -1.19
N TYR A 412 -30.93 10.56 -0.90
CA TYR A 412 -32.02 11.39 -0.41
C TYR A 412 -33.10 11.66 -1.45
N ASN A 413 -32.72 11.88 -2.71
CA ASN A 413 -33.67 12.10 -3.79
C ASN A 413 -34.46 10.83 -4.14
N ASN A 414 -33.84 9.66 -3.92
CA ASN A 414 -34.43 8.36 -4.26
C ASN A 414 -35.09 7.65 -3.06
N GLN A 415 -35.19 8.28 -1.88
CA GLN A 415 -35.82 7.65 -0.71
C GLN A 415 -37.36 7.62 -0.84
N SER A 416 -38.00 6.52 -0.44
CA SER A 416 -39.47 6.39 -0.37
C SER A 416 -40.08 7.02 0.89
N GLY A 417 -39.74 8.28 1.20
CA GLY A 417 -40.26 8.99 2.39
C GLY A 417 -39.70 8.53 3.74
N ARG A 418 -38.56 7.83 3.75
CA ARG A 418 -37.93 7.23 4.95
C ARG A 418 -37.43 8.23 5.98
N SER A 419 -36.98 9.40 5.54
CA SER A 419 -36.52 10.48 6.41
C SER A 419 -37.16 11.80 6.03
N THR A 420 -37.82 12.42 7.00
CA THR A 420 -38.31 13.79 6.89
C THR A 420 -37.16 14.80 6.83
N SER A 421 -37.42 15.99 6.28
CA SER A 421 -36.45 17.10 6.26
C SER A 421 -35.97 17.49 7.66
N ARG A 422 -36.83 17.34 8.68
CA ARG A 422 -36.48 17.59 10.08
C ARG A 422 -35.49 16.56 10.62
N GLN A 423 -35.72 15.27 10.36
CA GLN A 423 -34.79 14.21 10.74
C GLN A 423 -33.45 14.33 10.02
N GLN A 424 -33.47 14.77 8.75
CA GLN A 424 -32.25 15.05 8.01
C GLN A 424 -31.47 16.24 8.60
N ALA A 425 -32.14 17.34 8.94
CA ALA A 425 -31.50 18.48 9.58
C ALA A 425 -30.92 18.13 10.97
N THR A 426 -31.64 17.32 11.75
CA THR A 426 -31.14 16.82 13.03
C THR A 426 -29.92 15.94 12.85
N TRP A 427 -29.98 14.90 12.00
CA TRP A 427 -28.83 14.04 11.72
C TRP A 427 -27.62 14.84 11.22
N ARG A 428 -27.84 15.80 10.32
CA ARG A 428 -26.77 16.64 9.78
C ARG A 428 -26.04 17.38 10.91
N THR A 429 -26.80 18.02 11.80
CA THR A 429 -26.23 18.85 12.88
C THR A 429 -25.71 18.03 14.06
N SER A 430 -26.40 16.95 14.45
CA SER A 430 -26.06 16.16 15.64
C SER A 430 -25.11 14.99 15.38
N THR A 431 -24.91 14.62 14.12
CA THR A 431 -24.13 13.42 13.74
C THR A 431 -23.03 13.77 12.77
N ARG A 432 -23.36 14.30 11.58
CA ARG A 432 -22.36 14.64 10.56
C ARG A 432 -21.49 15.82 11.01
N ASP A 433 -22.10 16.93 11.39
CA ASP A 433 -21.39 18.17 11.73
C ASP A 433 -20.72 18.08 13.12
N ALA A 434 -21.19 17.17 13.98
CA ALA A 434 -20.54 16.85 15.25
C ALA A 434 -19.13 16.24 15.06
N CYS A 435 -18.83 15.70 13.88
CA CYS A 435 -17.50 15.20 13.52
C CYS A 435 -16.46 16.31 13.29
N GLY A 436 -16.87 17.58 13.16
CA GLY A 436 -15.95 18.68 12.84
C GLY A 436 -15.20 18.40 11.53
N ARG A 437 -13.86 18.42 11.53
CA ARG A 437 -13.01 18.16 10.35
C ARG A 437 -12.55 16.69 10.21
N ASN A 438 -13.04 15.78 11.05
CA ASN A 438 -12.56 14.40 11.04
C ASN A 438 -13.15 13.62 9.85
N ALA A 439 -12.34 13.40 8.81
CA ALA A 439 -12.75 12.73 7.57
C ALA A 439 -13.32 11.32 7.78
N ALA A 440 -12.72 10.51 8.68
CA ALA A 440 -13.21 9.16 8.95
C ALA A 440 -14.58 9.17 9.64
N CYS A 441 -14.79 10.08 10.59
CA CYS A 441 -16.08 10.27 11.26
C CYS A 441 -17.15 10.76 10.28
N ILE A 442 -16.82 11.75 9.44
CA ILE A 442 -17.73 12.27 8.41
C ILE A 442 -18.10 11.16 7.43
N GLY A 443 -17.10 10.46 6.90
CA GLY A 443 -17.29 9.35 5.97
C GLY A 443 -18.18 8.25 6.55
N SER A 444 -17.90 7.78 7.76
CA SER A 444 -18.73 6.77 8.44
C SER A 444 -20.17 7.26 8.65
N ALA A 445 -20.35 8.48 9.16
CA ALA A 445 -21.68 9.03 9.39
C ALA A 445 -22.49 9.14 8.10
N VAL A 446 -21.85 9.57 7.01
CA VAL A 446 -22.46 9.72 5.68
C VAL A 446 -22.78 8.35 5.07
N VAL A 447 -21.87 7.38 5.14
CA VAL A 447 -22.09 6.00 4.65
C VAL A 447 -23.22 5.32 5.41
N ASP A 448 -23.22 5.39 6.75
CA ASP A 448 -24.30 4.84 7.59
C ASP A 448 -25.66 5.43 7.19
N ARG A 449 -25.66 6.72 6.84
CA ARG A 449 -26.87 7.41 6.43
C ARG A 449 -27.33 7.02 5.03
N ILE A 450 -26.43 6.90 4.07
CA ILE A 450 -26.71 6.39 2.71
C ILE A 450 -27.34 5.00 2.83
N THR A 451 -26.73 4.11 3.60
CA THR A 451 -27.20 2.75 3.84
C THR A 451 -28.62 2.73 4.44
N TYR A 452 -28.90 3.60 5.41
CA TYR A 452 -30.25 3.73 5.99
C TYR A 452 -31.30 4.18 4.94
N LEU A 453 -30.95 5.12 4.08
CA LEU A 453 -31.86 5.64 3.05
C LEU A 453 -32.12 4.62 1.94
N GLN A 454 -31.13 3.76 1.65
CA GLN A 454 -31.17 2.79 0.56
C GLN A 454 -31.66 1.39 0.96
N SER A 455 -31.70 1.04 2.24
CA SER A 455 -32.16 -0.29 2.65
C SER A 455 -33.64 -0.50 2.30
N THR A 456 -34.10 -1.74 2.20
CA THR A 456 -35.53 -2.08 2.01
C THR A 456 -36.22 -2.48 3.32
N VAL A 457 -35.44 -2.74 4.37
CA VAL A 457 -35.91 -3.09 5.72
C VAL A 457 -36.22 -1.83 6.52
N VAL A 458 -37.41 -1.74 7.11
CA VAL A 458 -37.83 -0.59 7.94
C VAL A 458 -37.31 -0.81 9.37
N THR A 459 -36.14 -0.28 9.70
CA THR A 459 -35.67 -0.15 11.08
C THR A 459 -35.87 1.28 11.58
N PRO A 460 -36.30 1.47 12.86
CA PRO A 460 -36.50 2.80 13.43
C PRO A 460 -35.16 3.58 13.53
N PRO A 461 -35.19 4.92 13.62
CA PRO A 461 -33.98 5.74 13.70
C PRO A 461 -33.12 5.32 14.90
N PRO A 462 -31.77 5.37 14.80
CA PRO A 462 -30.90 4.88 15.86
C PRO A 462 -31.12 5.65 17.17
N ALA A 463 -31.54 4.94 18.21
CA ALA A 463 -31.58 5.42 19.59
C ALA A 463 -30.26 5.11 20.32
N GLN A 464 -29.93 5.96 21.30
CA GLN A 464 -28.67 6.10 22.05
C GLN A 464 -28.06 4.77 22.56
N THR A 465 -26.74 4.62 22.40
CA THR A 465 -25.95 3.40 22.65
C THR A 465 -25.89 3.00 24.14
N SER A 466 -26.39 1.82 24.49
CA SER A 466 -26.17 1.18 25.81
C SER A 466 -24.70 0.81 26.04
N PRO A 467 -24.18 0.85 27.29
CA PRO A 467 -22.82 0.43 27.62
C PRO A 467 -22.55 -1.01 27.21
N GLN A 468 -21.43 -1.26 26.52
CA GLN A 468 -21.04 -2.59 26.07
C GLN A 468 -20.17 -3.27 27.12
N VAL A 469 -20.34 -4.57 27.35
CA VAL A 469 -19.52 -5.35 28.28
C VAL A 469 -18.65 -6.32 27.51
N VAL A 470 -17.33 -6.12 27.58
CA VAL A 470 -16.33 -6.95 26.91
C VAL A 470 -15.75 -7.95 27.91
N ASN A 471 -16.18 -9.21 27.84
CA ASN A 471 -15.63 -10.28 28.69
C ASN A 471 -14.17 -10.57 28.30
N GLY A 472 -13.31 -10.83 29.29
CA GLY A 472 -11.89 -11.08 29.06
C GLY A 472 -11.07 -11.18 30.34
N ASN A 473 -9.80 -11.56 30.24
CA ASN A 473 -8.87 -11.56 31.36
C ASN A 473 -8.07 -10.26 31.37
N TYR A 474 -8.34 -9.38 32.33
CA TYR A 474 -7.71 -8.06 32.41
C TYR A 474 -6.58 -8.00 33.44
N ARG A 475 -6.00 -9.15 33.81
CA ARG A 475 -4.86 -9.23 34.71
C ARG A 475 -3.61 -8.64 34.05
N LEU A 476 -2.94 -7.73 34.76
CA LEU A 476 -1.69 -7.13 34.33
C LEU A 476 -0.47 -8.00 34.63
N SER A 477 0.64 -7.70 33.95
CA SER A 477 1.95 -8.29 34.20
C SER A 477 2.41 -8.07 35.65
N ASN A 478 3.36 -8.88 36.13
CA ASN A 478 3.83 -8.80 37.51
C ASN A 478 4.50 -7.46 37.86
N SER A 479 4.91 -6.65 36.87
CA SER A 479 5.53 -5.34 37.03
C SER A 479 4.55 -4.16 36.92
N GLN A 480 3.25 -4.40 36.70
CA GLN A 480 2.25 -3.34 36.50
C GLN A 480 1.04 -3.46 37.44
N CYS A 481 0.35 -2.35 37.70
CA CYS A 481 -0.95 -2.35 38.35
C CYS A 481 -1.87 -1.22 37.88
N TYR A 482 -3.16 -1.41 38.09
CA TYR A 482 -4.17 -0.36 37.99
C TYR A 482 -4.20 0.46 39.27
N ILE A 483 -4.32 1.78 39.14
CA ILE A 483 -4.76 2.64 40.25
C ILE A 483 -6.28 2.54 40.30
N VAL A 484 -6.78 1.74 41.25
CA VAL A 484 -8.20 1.56 41.54
C VAL A 484 -8.63 2.66 42.48
N THR A 485 -9.68 3.39 42.12
CA THR A 485 -10.16 4.55 42.87
C THR A 485 -11.46 4.29 43.62
N ALA A 486 -12.25 3.32 43.16
CA ALA A 486 -13.48 2.89 43.83
C ALA A 486 -13.95 1.55 43.27
N SER A 487 -14.83 0.88 44.01
CA SER A 487 -15.62 -0.26 43.53
C SER A 487 -17.11 0.01 43.77
N ARG A 488 -17.96 -0.33 42.80
CA ARG A 488 -19.42 -0.15 42.88
C ARG A 488 -20.18 -1.44 42.56
N PRO A 489 -21.36 -1.69 43.14
CA PRO A 489 -22.11 -2.92 42.95
C PRO A 489 -22.80 -3.04 41.57
N SER A 490 -22.97 -1.94 40.84
CA SER A 490 -23.68 -1.93 39.54
C SER A 490 -23.01 -1.05 38.47
N ILE A 491 -23.28 -1.32 37.19
CA ILE A 491 -22.79 -0.51 36.05
C ILE A 491 -23.27 0.94 36.13
N PRO A 492 -24.57 1.23 36.36
CA PRO A 492 -25.05 2.61 36.50
C PRO A 492 -24.35 3.37 37.63
N GLU A 493 -24.11 2.74 38.79
CA GLU A 493 -23.39 3.38 39.89
C GLU A 493 -21.92 3.60 39.61
N ALA A 494 -21.27 2.67 38.90
CA ALA A 494 -19.88 2.83 38.47
C ALA A 494 -19.72 4.00 37.48
N ILE A 495 -20.65 4.12 36.52
CA ILE A 495 -20.70 5.23 35.56
C ILE A 495 -21.03 6.55 36.26
N ALA A 496 -22.00 6.56 37.18
CA ALA A 496 -22.35 7.75 37.95
C ALA A 496 -21.16 8.25 38.78
N PHE A 497 -20.46 7.34 39.46
CA PHE A 497 -19.24 7.68 40.19
C PHE A 497 -18.16 8.25 39.27
N ALA A 498 -17.92 7.61 38.12
CA ALA A 498 -16.90 8.06 37.18
C ALA A 498 -17.23 9.42 36.55
N ASN A 499 -18.50 9.67 36.21
CA ASN A 499 -18.97 10.98 35.74
C ASN A 499 -18.84 12.07 36.81
N GLN A 500 -19.14 11.74 38.07
CA GLN A 500 -19.07 12.70 39.17
C GLN A 500 -17.63 13.08 39.54
N TRP A 501 -16.75 12.07 39.67
CA TRP A 501 -15.38 12.27 40.15
C TRP A 501 -14.37 12.60 39.06
N PHE A 502 -14.62 12.14 37.84
CA PHE A 502 -13.66 12.18 36.74
C PHE A 502 -14.28 12.70 35.44
N SER A 503 -15.24 13.63 35.56
CA SER A 503 -15.87 14.28 34.40
C SER A 503 -14.82 14.82 33.42
N GLY A 504 -14.89 14.39 32.15
CA GLY A 504 -13.96 14.80 31.09
C GLY A 504 -12.53 14.24 31.20
N ARG A 505 -12.24 13.36 32.17
CA ARG A 505 -10.92 12.76 32.34
C ARG A 505 -10.74 11.53 31.45
N SER A 506 -9.78 11.59 30.53
CA SER A 506 -9.40 10.44 29.72
C SER A 506 -8.70 9.34 30.53
N GLY A 507 -8.92 8.07 30.18
CA GLY A 507 -8.23 6.92 30.78
C GLY A 507 -8.93 6.30 32.00
N VAL A 508 -10.16 6.74 32.30
CA VAL A 508 -11.01 6.10 33.31
C VAL A 508 -11.64 4.84 32.72
N ARG A 509 -11.37 3.69 33.34
CA ARG A 509 -11.85 2.37 32.90
C ARG A 509 -12.66 1.71 34.01
N ILE A 510 -13.68 0.95 33.64
CA ILE A 510 -14.55 0.23 34.58
C ILE A 510 -14.44 -1.26 34.28
N PHE A 511 -14.05 -2.06 35.27
CA PHE A 511 -13.90 -3.50 35.13
C PHE A 511 -14.88 -4.26 36.01
N LYS A 512 -15.59 -5.24 35.44
CA LYS A 512 -16.35 -6.22 36.21
C LYS A 512 -15.39 -7.22 36.87
N SER A 513 -15.51 -7.36 38.18
CA SER A 513 -14.77 -8.34 38.97
C SER A 513 -15.56 -9.64 39.12
N SER A 514 -14.86 -10.76 39.31
CA SER A 514 -15.47 -12.08 39.51
C SER A 514 -16.35 -12.17 40.76
N ASN A 515 -16.19 -11.26 41.73
CA ASN A 515 -17.04 -11.14 42.92
C ASN A 515 -18.31 -10.28 42.71
N GLY A 516 -18.60 -9.87 41.48
CA GLY A 516 -19.81 -9.11 41.12
C GLY A 516 -19.69 -7.58 41.20
N TYR A 517 -18.58 -7.05 41.73
CA TYR A 517 -18.36 -5.60 41.83
C TYR A 517 -17.64 -5.02 40.59
N TYR A 518 -17.82 -3.73 40.35
CA TYR A 518 -17.22 -2.98 39.25
C TYR A 518 -16.13 -2.04 39.77
N GLY A 519 -14.87 -2.34 39.45
CA GLY A 519 -13.72 -1.52 39.82
C GLY A 519 -13.51 -0.38 38.84
N ILE A 520 -13.45 0.86 39.35
CA ILE A 520 -13.15 2.06 38.58
C ILE A 520 -11.65 2.34 38.71
N THR A 521 -10.97 2.48 37.58
CA THR A 521 -9.52 2.71 37.52
C THR A 521 -9.21 3.94 36.70
N VAL A 522 -8.16 4.68 37.05
CA VAL A 522 -7.81 5.94 36.38
C VAL A 522 -6.53 5.88 35.56
N LYS A 523 -5.67 4.86 35.78
CA LYS A 523 -4.43 4.65 35.03
C LYS A 523 -3.81 3.28 35.32
N THR A 524 -2.99 2.79 34.39
CA THR A 524 -2.04 1.70 34.58
C THR A 524 -0.62 2.25 34.81
N VAL A 525 0.07 1.75 35.83
CA VAL A 525 1.40 2.24 36.25
C VAL A 525 2.36 1.08 36.53
N SER A 526 3.67 1.35 36.50
CA SER A 526 4.68 0.40 37.00
C SER A 526 4.50 0.23 38.51
N LYS A 527 4.54 -1.00 39.01
CA LYS A 527 4.47 -1.27 40.46
C LYS A 527 5.59 -0.58 41.23
N SER A 528 6.79 -0.46 40.64
CA SER A 528 7.91 0.25 41.24
C SER A 528 7.63 1.73 41.53
N ASN A 529 6.67 2.32 40.81
CA ASN A 529 6.32 3.74 40.89
C ASN A 529 4.91 3.95 41.46
N ALA A 530 4.18 2.88 41.80
CA ALA A 530 2.75 2.94 42.12
C ALA A 530 2.50 3.73 43.41
N ASP A 531 3.24 3.45 44.48
CA ASP A 531 3.04 4.10 45.78
C ASP A 531 3.28 5.60 45.71
N TRP A 532 4.36 6.02 45.03
CA TRP A 532 4.64 7.44 44.83
C TRP A 532 3.54 8.13 44.01
N GLN A 533 3.07 7.53 42.92
CA GLN A 533 2.04 8.13 42.08
C GLN A 533 0.68 8.19 42.80
N ILE A 534 0.31 7.15 43.54
CA ILE A 534 -0.94 7.11 44.31
C ILE A 534 -0.90 8.20 45.40
N ASN A 535 0.20 8.32 46.14
CA ASN A 535 0.33 9.34 47.18
C ASN A 535 0.31 10.76 46.62
N ASN A 536 0.95 10.98 45.46
CA ASN A 536 0.90 12.27 44.78
C ASN A 536 -0.51 12.60 44.25
N LEU A 537 -1.27 11.62 43.74
CA LEU A 537 -2.65 11.85 43.31
C LEU A 537 -3.57 12.13 44.50
N LYS A 538 -3.34 11.46 45.64
CA LYS A 538 -4.10 11.71 46.89
C LYS A 538 -3.83 13.10 47.44
N SER A 539 -2.56 13.56 47.47
CA SER A 539 -2.22 14.89 47.98
C SER A 539 -2.80 16.02 47.12
N GLN A 540 -3.03 15.75 45.84
CA GLN A 540 -3.67 16.68 44.89
C GLN A 540 -5.20 16.60 44.89
N GLY A 541 -5.80 15.71 45.70
CA GLY A 541 -7.25 15.45 45.66
C GLY A 541 -7.73 14.84 44.34
N ALA A 542 -6.82 14.36 43.49
CA ALA A 542 -7.12 13.88 42.15
C ALA A 542 -7.68 12.45 42.14
N VAL A 543 -7.60 11.73 43.26
CA VAL A 543 -8.22 10.42 43.50
C VAL A 543 -8.65 10.31 44.97
N PRO A 544 -9.63 9.45 45.31
CA PRO A 544 -10.02 9.16 46.69
C PRO A 544 -8.86 8.67 47.57
N SER A 545 -8.91 8.98 48.87
CA SER A 545 -7.86 8.62 49.85
C SER A 545 -7.66 7.12 50.04
N ASP A 546 -8.67 6.32 49.74
CA ASP A 546 -8.67 4.86 49.76
C ASP A 546 -8.19 4.22 48.45
N SER A 547 -7.76 5.01 47.46
CA SER A 547 -7.23 4.48 46.19
C SER A 547 -6.01 3.58 46.40
N TYR A 548 -5.92 2.49 45.64
CA TYR A 548 -4.88 1.47 45.81
C TYR A 548 -4.43 0.84 44.47
N CYS A 549 -3.29 0.15 44.52
CA CYS A 549 -2.70 -0.57 43.39
C CYS A 549 -3.27 -2.00 43.32
N SER A 550 -3.83 -2.39 42.18
CA SER A 550 -4.34 -3.76 41.94
C SER A 550 -3.79 -4.35 40.65
N SER A 551 -3.41 -5.63 40.67
CA SER A 551 -2.99 -6.34 39.45
C SER A 551 -4.16 -6.67 38.51
N GLY A 552 -5.41 -6.40 38.91
CA GLY A 552 -6.60 -6.76 38.14
C GLY A 552 -6.87 -8.27 38.10
N ARG A 553 -6.28 -9.05 39.03
CA ARG A 553 -6.42 -10.52 39.06
C ARG A 553 -7.87 -11.03 39.05
N LEU A 554 -8.81 -10.22 39.53
CA LEU A 554 -10.23 -10.57 39.62
C LEU A 554 -11.06 -10.01 38.46
N TYR A 555 -10.49 -9.23 37.53
CA TYR A 555 -11.24 -8.57 36.46
C TYR A 555 -11.52 -9.53 35.30
N VAL A 556 -12.81 -9.75 35.05
CA VAL A 556 -13.36 -10.72 34.09
C VAL A 556 -14.10 -10.06 32.92
N ALA A 557 -14.40 -8.76 33.01
CA ALA A 557 -14.92 -7.98 31.89
C ALA A 557 -14.53 -6.50 32.02
N GLU A 558 -14.51 -5.76 30.90
CA GLU A 558 -14.45 -4.30 30.87
C GLU A 558 -15.81 -3.75 30.40
N VAL A 559 -16.26 -2.66 31.01
CA VAL A 559 -17.47 -1.94 30.61
C VAL A 559 -17.05 -0.75 29.77
N LEU A 560 -17.46 -0.71 28.50
CA LEU A 560 -17.28 0.41 27.58
C LEU A 560 -18.47 1.37 27.75
N TRP A 561 -18.19 2.62 28.12
CA TRP A 561 -19.19 3.62 28.46
C TRP A 561 -18.78 5.00 27.93
N GLN A 562 -19.75 5.86 27.57
CA GLN A 562 -19.47 7.10 26.82
C GLN A 562 -18.65 8.17 27.56
N GLY A 563 -18.54 8.11 28.89
CA GLY A 563 -17.69 9.03 29.67
C GLY A 563 -16.29 8.48 29.97
N GLY A 564 -16.05 7.20 29.71
CA GLY A 564 -14.73 6.59 29.81
C GLY A 564 -14.26 6.35 28.41
N ASN A 565 -13.44 7.26 27.87
CA ASN A 565 -12.63 6.94 26.70
C ASN A 565 -11.91 5.62 26.99
N ALA A 566 -12.44 4.54 26.44
CA ALA A 566 -11.94 3.20 26.64
C ALA A 566 -10.57 3.15 25.97
N HIS A 567 -9.54 3.38 26.78
CA HIS A 567 -8.21 2.94 26.45
C HIS A 567 -8.20 1.42 26.63
N VAL A 568 -8.76 0.70 25.65
CA VAL A 568 -8.16 -0.56 25.17
C VAL A 568 -6.67 -0.24 25.09
N PRO A 569 -5.74 -1.03 25.68
CA PRO A 569 -4.33 -0.64 25.77
C PRO A 569 -3.85 -0.25 24.38
N THR A 570 -3.86 1.04 24.13
CA THR A 570 -3.48 1.63 22.86
C THR A 570 -1.98 1.74 22.98
N PRO A 571 -1.20 1.34 21.97
CA PRO A 571 0.18 1.77 21.91
C PRO A 571 0.18 3.30 22.12
N THR A 572 0.97 3.73 23.11
CA THR A 572 1.39 5.11 23.38
C THR A 572 1.07 6.06 22.23
N PRO A 573 0.35 7.19 22.46
CA PRO A 573 -0.16 8.04 21.41
C PRO A 573 0.89 8.25 20.34
N ALA A 574 0.52 7.97 19.09
CA ALA A 574 1.38 8.29 17.97
C ALA A 574 1.68 9.79 18.10
N PRO A 575 2.94 10.15 18.33
CA PRO A 575 3.35 11.53 18.30
C PRO A 575 2.98 12.16 16.98
N SER A 576 2.84 13.49 16.94
CA SER A 576 2.90 14.21 15.67
C SER A 576 4.24 13.87 15.01
N ASN A 577 4.26 12.88 14.13
CA ASN A 577 5.46 12.36 13.49
C ASN A 577 5.97 13.42 12.51
N ARG A 578 6.63 14.44 13.04
CA ARG A 578 7.33 15.41 12.23
C ARG A 578 8.51 14.66 11.61
N THR A 579 8.40 14.40 10.32
CA THR A 579 9.52 13.88 9.54
C THR A 579 10.64 14.91 9.59
N MET A 580 11.81 14.48 10.02
CA MET A 580 13.03 15.28 10.04
C MET A 580 14.17 14.45 9.43
N TYR A 581 15.21 15.13 8.99
CA TYR A 581 16.41 14.52 8.44
C TYR A 581 17.60 14.91 9.31
N VAL A 582 18.59 14.03 9.41
CA VAL A 582 19.87 14.40 10.04
C VAL A 582 20.54 15.48 9.20
N ALA A 583 20.78 16.65 9.77
CA ALA A 583 21.37 17.80 9.10
C ALA A 583 22.87 17.59 8.79
N ASN A 584 23.36 18.26 7.75
CA ASN A 584 24.79 18.35 7.44
C ASN A 584 25.55 18.87 8.66
N ASN A 585 26.58 18.13 9.09
CA ASN A 585 27.34 18.45 10.28
C ASN A 585 28.82 18.04 10.17
N ASN A 586 29.65 18.60 11.03
CA ASN A 586 31.10 18.43 11.01
C ASN A 586 31.57 17.03 11.45
N ASP A 587 30.68 16.20 11.98
CA ASP A 587 31.00 14.86 12.46
C ASP A 587 30.55 13.76 11.49
N GLY A 588 29.69 14.06 10.51
CA GLY A 588 29.27 13.11 9.47
C GLY A 588 28.23 12.08 9.93
N GLY A 589 27.60 12.33 11.08
CA GLY A 589 26.59 11.45 11.65
C GLY A 589 25.95 12.04 12.90
N LEU A 590 25.00 11.31 13.49
CA LEU A 590 24.27 11.70 14.69
C LEU A 590 24.13 10.50 15.64
N ASN A 591 24.55 10.67 16.88
CA ASN A 591 24.47 9.61 17.90
C ASN A 591 23.03 9.46 18.42
N VAL A 592 22.61 8.21 18.59
CA VAL A 592 21.29 7.84 19.12
C VAL A 592 21.44 7.21 20.50
N ARG A 593 20.68 7.72 21.48
CA ARG A 593 20.82 7.40 22.92
C ARG A 593 19.53 6.83 23.51
N PRO A 594 19.56 6.07 24.61
CA PRO A 594 18.34 5.57 25.26
C PRO A 594 17.58 6.65 26.04
N GLY A 595 18.21 7.79 26.37
CA GLY A 595 17.59 8.91 27.09
C GLY A 595 18.03 10.29 26.59
N PRO A 596 17.29 11.37 26.96
CA PRO A 596 17.59 12.74 26.55
C PRO A 596 18.77 13.31 27.35
N GLY A 597 19.99 13.16 26.83
CA GLY A 597 21.20 13.70 27.45
C GLY A 597 22.49 13.04 26.98
N THR A 598 23.62 13.72 27.14
CA THR A 598 24.96 13.16 26.83
C THR A 598 25.45 12.16 27.87
N ASN A 599 24.85 12.15 29.06
CA ASN A 599 25.21 11.23 30.15
C ASN A 599 24.77 9.79 29.86
N TYR A 600 23.83 9.59 28.93
CA TYR A 600 23.43 8.27 28.45
C TYR A 600 24.40 7.81 27.36
N PRO A 601 24.96 6.59 27.40
CA PRO A 601 25.77 6.07 26.30
C PRO A 601 24.92 5.98 25.02
N TYR A 602 25.50 6.32 23.87
CA TYR A 602 24.83 6.09 22.59
C TYR A 602 24.95 4.61 22.21
N PHE A 603 23.90 4.05 21.62
CA PHE A 603 23.89 2.64 21.21
C PHE A 603 24.07 2.48 19.70
N THR A 604 23.82 3.53 18.92
CA THR A 604 24.07 3.56 17.47
C THR A 604 24.32 4.99 16.98
N GLU A 605 24.82 5.11 15.75
CA GLU A 605 25.03 6.37 15.05
C GLU A 605 24.38 6.29 13.66
N ILE A 606 23.67 7.34 13.27
CA ILE A 606 22.98 7.45 11.98
C ILE A 606 23.67 8.46 11.07
N ASN A 607 23.58 8.23 9.76
CA ASN A 607 24.23 9.07 8.76
C ASN A 607 23.47 10.38 8.54
N VAL A 608 24.19 11.41 8.09
CA VAL A 608 23.57 12.64 7.58
C VAL A 608 22.57 12.30 6.46
N GLY A 609 21.45 13.04 6.40
CA GLY A 609 20.37 12.82 5.45
C GLY A 609 19.42 11.65 5.81
N THR A 610 19.70 10.90 6.88
CA THR A 610 18.80 9.82 7.34
C THR A 610 17.46 10.42 7.77
N ARG A 611 16.37 9.88 7.22
CA ARG A 611 14.99 10.24 7.56
C ARG A 611 14.61 9.65 8.93
N LEU A 612 14.01 10.48 9.78
CA LEU A 612 13.61 10.16 11.15
C LEU A 612 12.18 10.63 11.39
N SER A 613 11.42 9.88 12.16
CA SER A 613 10.12 10.33 12.68
C SER A 613 10.30 10.86 14.09
N VAL A 614 10.15 12.16 14.31
CA VAL A 614 10.22 12.73 15.66
C VAL A 614 8.97 12.39 16.45
N ILE A 615 9.18 11.71 17.58
CA ILE A 615 8.14 11.33 18.52
C ILE A 615 7.85 12.45 19.51
N THR A 616 8.84 12.82 20.31
CA THR A 616 8.65 13.84 21.34
C THR A 616 9.92 14.62 21.52
N THR A 617 9.82 15.82 22.09
CA THR A 617 10.96 16.68 22.35
C THR A 617 11.05 16.97 23.84
N SER A 618 12.26 16.83 24.39
CA SER A 618 12.58 17.18 25.77
C SER A 618 13.82 18.08 25.75
N GLY A 619 13.61 19.38 25.95
CA GLY A 619 14.66 20.39 25.80
C GLY A 619 15.29 20.36 24.39
N LYS A 620 16.61 20.15 24.32
CA LYS A 620 17.36 20.05 23.06
C LYS A 620 17.44 18.62 22.49
N TRP A 621 16.60 17.72 22.97
CA TRP A 621 16.60 16.30 22.57
C TRP A 621 15.27 15.89 21.96
N SER A 622 15.34 15.14 20.87
CA SER A 622 14.18 14.56 20.18
C SER A 622 14.21 13.05 20.35
N ASN A 623 13.15 12.46 20.88
CA ASN A 623 12.91 11.03 20.75
C ASN A 623 12.44 10.77 19.31
N VAL A 624 13.04 9.81 18.64
CA VAL A 624 12.84 9.53 17.21
C VAL A 624 12.66 8.04 16.95
N ILE A 625 11.98 7.72 15.85
CA ILE A 625 11.95 6.39 15.26
C ILE A 625 12.95 6.36 14.10
N LEU A 626 13.86 5.40 14.14
CA LEU A 626 14.85 5.11 13.09
C LEU A 626 14.20 4.37 11.91
N PRO A 627 14.80 4.36 10.71
CA PRO A 627 14.32 3.53 9.59
C PRO A 627 14.23 2.04 9.93
N SER A 628 15.04 1.56 10.88
CA SER A 628 15.00 0.20 11.41
C SER A 628 13.82 -0.08 12.35
N GLY A 629 12.98 0.92 12.65
CA GLY A 629 11.91 0.84 13.65
C GLY A 629 12.37 1.04 15.10
N GLN A 630 13.67 1.05 15.37
CA GLN A 630 14.21 1.25 16.72
C GLN A 630 13.97 2.69 17.20
N LYS A 631 13.65 2.86 18.49
CA LYS A 631 13.43 4.17 19.12
C LYS A 631 14.67 4.64 19.86
N GLY A 632 14.93 5.95 19.84
CA GLY A 632 16.02 6.54 20.61
C GLY A 632 15.98 8.06 20.63
N TRP A 633 16.87 8.67 21.39
CA TRP A 633 16.98 10.12 21.57
C TRP A 633 18.18 10.67 20.79
N VAL A 634 17.95 11.73 20.02
CA VAL A 634 18.95 12.44 19.23
C VAL A 634 18.95 13.93 19.57
N TYR A 635 20.06 14.62 19.30
CA TYR A 635 20.20 16.04 19.57
C TYR A 635 19.46 16.87 18.52
N SER A 636 18.39 17.54 18.92
CA SER A 636 17.43 18.21 18.02
C SER A 636 18.05 19.26 17.07
N PRO A 637 19.08 20.05 17.49
CA PRO A 637 19.72 21.01 16.58
C PRO A 637 20.46 20.41 15.38
N LEU A 638 20.67 19.10 15.36
CA LEU A 638 21.24 18.39 14.21
C LEU A 638 20.15 17.74 13.34
N LEU A 639 18.90 18.19 13.48
CA LEU A 639 17.77 17.80 12.64
C LEU A 639 17.34 18.97 11.76
N THR A 640 16.93 18.67 10.53
CA THR A 640 16.34 19.62 9.58
C THR A 640 15.03 19.08 9.01
N ALA A 641 14.11 19.97 8.65
CA ALA A 641 12.81 19.58 8.07
C ALA A 641 12.93 19.20 6.57
N THR A 642 13.92 19.77 5.88
CA THR A 642 14.16 19.53 4.45
C THR A 642 15.32 18.56 4.28
N GLN A 643 15.19 17.61 3.36
CA GLN A 643 16.26 16.64 3.09
C GLN A 643 17.53 17.38 2.61
N PRO A 644 18.65 17.29 3.34
CA PRO A 644 19.87 17.96 2.92
C PRO A 644 20.52 17.20 1.75
N TYR A 645 21.10 17.94 0.82
CA TYR A 645 22.02 17.35 -0.16
C TYR A 645 23.26 16.82 0.58
N VAL A 646 23.50 15.51 0.48
CA VAL A 646 24.64 14.82 1.09
C VAL A 646 25.62 14.45 0.00
N ARG A 647 26.75 15.17 -0.04
CA ARG A 647 27.83 14.85 -0.98
C ARG A 647 28.43 13.49 -0.62
N GLN A 648 28.34 12.52 -1.52
CA GLN A 648 28.88 11.18 -1.29
C GLN A 648 30.33 11.15 -1.75
N CYS A 649 31.23 10.94 -0.80
CA CYS A 649 32.66 10.85 -1.05
C CYS A 649 33.16 9.44 -0.69
N ASN A 650 33.88 8.81 -1.61
CA ASN A 650 34.60 7.56 -1.37
C ASN A 650 36.10 7.84 -1.49
N ALA A 651 36.91 7.01 -0.83
CA ALA A 651 38.36 7.14 -0.92
C ALA A 651 39.07 5.80 -0.94
N ARG A 652 40.22 5.78 -1.61
CA ARG A 652 41.19 4.69 -1.52
C ARG A 652 42.34 5.10 -0.61
N VAL A 653 42.77 4.21 0.27
CA VAL A 653 43.96 4.44 1.10
C VAL A 653 45.22 4.31 0.25
N VAL A 654 46.07 5.34 0.27
CA VAL A 654 47.26 5.50 -0.57
C VAL A 654 48.45 6.03 0.26
N ASN A 655 49.64 6.03 -0.33
CA ASN A 655 50.87 6.59 0.27
C ASN A 655 51.30 5.91 1.59
N LEU A 656 50.96 4.63 1.76
CA LEU A 656 51.44 3.76 2.83
C LEU A 656 52.33 2.67 2.24
N ASP A 657 53.16 2.04 3.06
CA ASP A 657 53.88 0.83 2.67
C ASP A 657 52.95 -0.39 2.78
N PRO A 658 53.18 -1.46 2.01
CA PRO A 658 52.52 -2.74 2.24
C PRO A 658 52.72 -3.23 3.68
N TYR A 659 51.68 -3.84 4.24
CA TYR A 659 51.69 -4.27 5.63
C TYR A 659 52.67 -5.45 5.84
N SER A 660 53.57 -5.29 6.82
CA SER A 660 54.51 -6.32 7.29
C SER A 660 54.88 -6.04 8.75
N SER A 661 55.51 -7.00 9.43
CA SER A 661 56.01 -6.78 10.80
C SER A 661 56.97 -5.58 10.88
N ARG A 662 57.80 -5.36 9.84
CA ARG A 662 58.73 -4.22 9.76
C ARG A 662 57.99 -2.88 9.61
N THR A 663 57.06 -2.79 8.65
CA THR A 663 56.33 -1.55 8.34
C THR A 663 55.29 -1.20 9.42
N ARG A 664 54.81 -2.20 10.18
CA ARG A 664 54.03 -1.97 11.40
C ARG A 664 54.86 -1.34 12.50
N ALA A 665 56.07 -1.84 12.73
CA ALA A 665 56.96 -1.31 13.76
C ALA A 665 57.40 0.14 13.48
N SER A 666 57.64 0.50 12.21
CA SER A 666 57.96 1.87 11.80
C SER A 666 56.73 2.80 11.72
N GLY A 667 55.51 2.25 11.76
CA GLY A 667 54.27 3.00 11.62
C GLY A 667 53.92 3.42 10.18
N SER A 668 54.61 2.90 9.16
CA SER A 668 54.35 3.20 7.74
C SER A 668 53.39 2.23 7.05
N GLY A 669 53.13 1.06 7.66
CA GLY A 669 52.28 0.01 7.09
C GLY A 669 50.78 0.13 7.37
N TYR A 670 50.33 1.17 8.09
CA TYR A 670 48.93 1.37 8.45
C TYR A 670 48.60 2.84 8.65
N LEU A 671 47.32 3.19 8.51
CA LEU A 671 46.76 4.48 8.88
C LEU A 671 45.78 4.31 10.04
N SER A 672 45.99 5.08 11.10
CA SER A 672 45.15 5.00 12.31
C SER A 672 43.81 5.71 12.12
N MET A 673 42.72 5.01 12.38
CA MET A 673 41.39 5.60 12.59
C MET A 673 41.23 6.00 14.06
N ARG A 674 40.98 7.29 14.32
CA ARG A 674 40.99 7.87 15.67
C ARG A 674 39.63 8.44 16.08
N ALA A 675 39.40 8.51 17.39
CA ALA A 675 38.15 9.05 17.95
C ALA A 675 37.95 10.55 17.69
N LYS A 676 39.03 11.29 17.42
CA LYS A 676 39.02 12.74 17.12
C LYS A 676 40.01 13.06 15.99
N PRO A 677 39.81 14.14 15.22
CA PRO A 677 40.69 14.55 14.11
C PRO A 677 42.01 15.14 14.63
N SER A 678 42.81 14.29 15.27
CA SER A 678 44.08 14.67 15.89
C SER A 678 44.96 13.44 16.06
N SER A 679 46.27 13.60 15.85
CA SER A 679 47.26 12.56 16.15
C SER A 679 47.28 12.16 17.63
N LYS A 680 46.82 13.04 18.53
CA LYS A 680 46.62 12.76 19.97
C LYS A 680 45.29 12.06 20.28
N GLY A 681 44.48 11.73 19.28
CA GLY A 681 43.22 11.00 19.45
C GLY A 681 43.42 9.54 19.79
N LYS A 682 42.56 8.98 20.66
CA LYS A 682 42.51 7.54 20.94
C LYS A 682 42.33 6.79 19.62
N LYS A 683 43.19 5.80 19.38
CA LYS A 683 43.09 4.91 18.22
C LYS A 683 41.92 3.94 18.42
N LEU A 684 41.06 3.85 17.43
CA LEU A 684 39.89 2.97 17.40
C LEU A 684 40.12 1.74 16.51
N SER A 685 40.76 1.97 15.37
CA SER A 685 41.02 0.94 14.35
C SER A 685 42.15 1.34 13.40
N GLU A 686 42.41 0.53 12.38
CA GLU A 686 43.42 0.71 11.34
C GLU A 686 42.81 0.50 9.94
N VAL A 687 43.31 1.26 8.96
CA VAL A 687 43.11 1.02 7.53
C VAL A 687 44.46 0.88 6.84
N TYR A 688 44.49 0.17 5.72
CA TYR A 688 45.71 -0.31 5.06
C TYR A 688 45.77 0.12 3.61
N LEU A 689 46.96 0.07 3.01
CA LEU A 689 47.19 0.41 1.61
C LEU A 689 46.19 -0.34 0.70
N GLY A 690 45.44 0.41 -0.10
CA GLY A 690 44.48 -0.14 -1.06
C GLY A 690 43.04 -0.29 -0.55
N ASP A 691 42.80 -0.22 0.77
CA ASP A 691 41.46 -0.29 1.35
C ASP A 691 40.52 0.77 0.75
N GLN A 692 39.25 0.39 0.56
CA GLN A 692 38.19 1.30 0.14
C GLN A 692 37.39 1.75 1.35
N VAL A 693 37.19 3.06 1.46
CA VAL A 693 36.50 3.69 2.59
C VAL A 693 35.47 4.71 2.10
N ARG A 694 34.39 4.85 2.85
CA ARG A 694 33.40 5.93 2.70
C ARG A 694 33.84 7.09 3.57
N VAL A 695 33.84 8.29 3.02
CA VAL A 695 34.17 9.53 3.73
C VAL A 695 32.87 10.14 4.25
N LEU A 696 32.69 10.10 5.57
CA LEU A 696 31.50 10.59 6.27
C LEU A 696 31.55 12.09 6.58
N ALA A 697 32.75 12.62 6.86
CA ALA A 697 32.98 14.03 7.12
C ALA A 697 34.44 14.39 6.82
N GLN A 698 34.70 15.67 6.56
CA GLN A 698 36.05 16.21 6.35
C GLN A 698 36.20 17.54 7.08
N ARG A 699 37.32 17.73 7.80
CA ARG A 699 37.71 19.03 8.36
C ARG A 699 39.20 19.05 8.67
N SER A 700 39.84 20.19 8.39
CA SER A 700 41.21 20.51 8.80
C SER A 700 42.26 19.42 8.47
N GLY A 701 42.22 18.85 7.27
CA GLY A 701 43.15 17.80 6.84
C GLY A 701 42.88 16.40 7.41
N TRP A 702 41.70 16.20 8.01
CA TRP A 702 41.22 14.90 8.50
C TRP A 702 39.90 14.53 7.81
N ALA A 703 39.73 13.24 7.54
CA ALA A 703 38.49 12.65 7.06
C ALA A 703 38.01 11.60 8.05
N ARG A 704 36.71 11.59 8.34
CA ARG A 704 36.06 10.55 9.11
C ARG A 704 35.62 9.44 8.17
N LEU A 705 36.09 8.23 8.44
CA LEU A 705 36.01 7.09 7.54
C LEU A 705 35.09 6.01 8.09
N GLU A 706 34.48 5.28 7.17
CA GLU A 706 33.85 3.98 7.40
C GLU A 706 34.40 2.99 6.37
N CYS A 707 34.84 1.82 6.83
CA CYS A 707 35.40 0.79 5.95
C CYS A 707 34.32 0.24 5.01
N ILE A 708 34.63 0.12 3.72
CA ILE A 708 33.75 -0.51 2.72
C ILE A 708 34.30 -1.88 2.37
N SER A 709 35.58 -1.97 2.03
CA SER A 709 36.23 -3.23 1.63
C SER A 709 37.73 -3.19 1.87
N GLY A 710 38.33 -4.38 2.00
CA GLY A 710 39.76 -4.57 2.22
C GLY A 710 40.07 -5.06 3.63
N GLN A 711 41.33 -4.90 4.05
CA GLN A 711 41.83 -5.41 5.33
C GLN A 711 41.21 -4.68 6.53
N CYS A 712 40.71 -3.46 6.35
CA CYS A 712 39.98 -2.73 7.39
C CYS A 712 38.70 -3.43 7.91
N LEU A 713 38.17 -4.42 7.18
CA LEU A 713 37.07 -5.26 7.67
C LEU A 713 37.52 -6.24 8.77
N SER A 714 38.81 -6.57 8.80
CA SER A 714 39.44 -7.46 9.80
C SER A 714 40.80 -6.88 10.22
N PRO A 715 40.84 -5.74 10.93
CA PRO A 715 42.09 -5.02 11.16
C PRO A 715 43.02 -5.79 12.11
N TYR A 716 44.33 -5.74 11.85
CA TYR A 716 45.37 -6.26 12.76
C TYR A 716 45.47 -5.50 14.09
N SER A 717 44.85 -4.33 14.24
CA SER A 717 44.72 -3.61 15.51
C SER A 717 43.42 -2.82 15.59
N GLY A 718 42.79 -2.86 16.76
CA GLY A 718 41.52 -2.21 17.01
C GLY A 718 40.34 -3.08 16.58
N SER A 719 39.17 -2.45 16.42
CA SER A 719 37.94 -3.17 16.13
C SER A 719 37.51 -2.95 14.68
N ALA A 720 36.93 -3.98 14.07
CA ALA A 720 36.24 -3.86 12.79
C ALA A 720 34.98 -2.98 12.92
N GLY A 721 34.50 -2.43 11.80
CA GLY A 721 33.26 -1.63 11.75
C GLY A 721 33.31 -0.29 12.49
N GLN A 722 34.47 0.16 12.95
CA GLN A 722 34.61 1.44 13.64
C GLN A 722 34.53 2.62 12.67
N ARG A 723 33.91 3.72 13.10
CA ARG A 723 33.92 5.01 12.40
C ARG A 723 34.92 5.94 13.08
N GLY A 724 35.89 6.46 12.33
CA GLY A 724 37.00 7.20 12.94
C GLY A 724 37.71 8.15 11.98
N TRP A 725 38.45 9.10 12.55
CA TRP A 725 39.18 10.13 11.84
C TRP A 725 40.59 9.67 11.45
N SER A 726 40.94 9.87 10.19
CA SER A 726 42.27 9.61 9.64
C SER A 726 42.76 10.82 8.84
N SER A 727 44.08 10.96 8.68
CA SER A 727 44.67 12.04 7.91
C SER A 727 44.34 11.91 6.43
N THR A 728 43.92 13.00 5.78
CA THR A 728 43.58 13.02 4.34
C THR A 728 44.81 12.86 3.45
N LYS A 729 46.03 13.07 3.97
CA LYS A 729 47.29 12.89 3.24
C LYS A 729 47.46 11.48 2.65
N TYR A 730 46.82 10.49 3.27
CA TYR A 730 46.90 9.07 2.91
C TYR A 730 45.63 8.57 2.21
N LEU A 731 44.81 9.50 1.69
CA LEU A 731 43.53 9.17 1.06
C LEU A 731 43.45 9.81 -0.33
N SER A 732 43.11 9.00 -1.33
CA SER A 732 42.70 9.48 -2.65
C SER A 732 41.17 9.57 -2.66
N ILE A 733 40.64 10.77 -2.38
CA ILE A 733 39.21 11.02 -2.20
C ILE A 733 38.57 11.42 -3.53
N ARG A 734 37.43 10.80 -3.86
CA ARG A 734 36.56 11.15 -4.98
C ARG A 734 35.14 11.36 -4.47
N CYS A 735 34.51 12.45 -4.89
CA CYS A 735 33.13 12.77 -4.51
C CYS A 735 32.27 12.89 -5.77
N ASN A 736 30.99 12.53 -5.63
CA ASN A 736 29.98 12.86 -6.63
C ASN A 736 29.53 14.33 -6.55
#